data_AF-A0AA88LC50-F1
#
_entry.id   AF-A0AA88LC50-F1
#
_cell.length_a   1.000
_cell.length_b   1.000
_cell.length_c   1.000
_cell.angle_alpha   90.00
_cell.angle_beta   90.00
_cell.angle_gamma   90.00
#
_symmetry.space_group_name_H-M   'P 1'
#
loop_
_entity.id
_entity.type
_entity.pdbx_description
1 polymer ?
#
loop_
_entity_poly.entity_id
_entity_poly.type
_entity_poly.pdbx_seq_one_letter_code
_entity_poly.pdbx_strand_id
1 'polypeptide(L)'
;MSNLWAPSPGKNGTIGISFIYTKNHPAESCGTNGLPLTPNTTKILGVFKDLQNVQHDNLCVYIDAVKSKHDKIIILQEHYNNTVWKISKEDINRSIKKVAYSILNGLDCLHKSGYHHNHLSVDNVLITEDDQVKLSQYGLFTLTEFGELVSFPVSNPCYMAPEIILQGCRGRRPRSWSSHSEEGLSEKKFLLSDDIWSFGILLLELLSKKRLWKRPNISLEYMLKFVIRLMRSKERSAARHYAIELEFEESFKMLPLELSKLIESCLIINPEERPTTCELLQLPLFEAQVERAPPRRKFFISTDFRAKNLSLSQKNIKRVHPVRKRNFFELYHLWRLAGGDPESELRKKGLTKSKPSICTLPRLCIVEGQSFGSERDDYKLFDRSVVSVSFDSLIKRLENIPEEAYYPLLVESRLGPDKNYVGNAQSLPFGIREVDIEYQLHRIILFERLLKSYPYTRDRIIEEAMKDVPPLYRGETWAAILGVIGDVQRQYENIDKDTPTSTDRQIEVDIPRCHQYIDLLASPVAHAKFKRILKAWIVSHPEYVYWQGLDSLCAPFLLLNFNDEALAYASLSAFIPKYLNGFFLKDNSNVMQEYLTKFSQLLAFHDPLLSVHLAEVRFVPELYAIPWFLTMFAHVFPLNKIFHLWDTLLLGSASFPLFVGLAILRQLRELLMSSGFNECISYFSNMPEIDMERCLKDSKEMWETTPKSATYRKYEAKKESISVFDANGLSPRTPIANEQEDMAVISVPLNELKAEKCLRISAEDLLIHLSKNEVLPLDIRQPQDYSRGSLSESINLPFSNCFDKSTEEITKIPTEVRATKKIVVVISGGRGHMAACLVASALLKAGVARVCTLHKGIDSLRNSNALVLPS
;
A
#
# COMPACT_ATOMS: atom_id res chain seq x y z
N MET A 1 2.15 6.08 -10.88
CA MET A 1 1.23 4.96 -11.22
C MET A 1 1.46 4.32 -12.61
N SER A 2 2.67 3.81 -12.94
CA SER A 2 2.84 2.87 -14.07
C SER A 2 2.60 1.40 -13.69
N ASN A 3 2.52 1.08 -12.39
CA ASN A 3 2.35 -0.29 -11.91
C ASN A 3 0.97 -0.90 -12.17
N LEU A 4 -0.05 -0.08 -12.41
CA LEU A 4 -1.42 -0.52 -12.67
C LEU A 4 -1.61 -1.16 -14.05
N TRP A 5 -0.68 -0.98 -14.97
CA TRP A 5 -0.84 -1.41 -16.36
C TRP A 5 0.30 -2.34 -16.77
N ALA A 6 0.54 -3.37 -15.94
CA ALA A 6 1.21 -4.55 -16.46
C ALA A 6 0.48 -5.02 -17.72
N PRO A 7 1.21 -5.38 -18.79
CA PRO A 7 0.60 -5.92 -20.00
C PRO A 7 -0.37 -7.04 -19.63
N SER A 8 -1.55 -7.04 -20.26
CA SER A 8 -2.43 -8.20 -20.24
C SER A 8 -1.61 -9.43 -20.67
N PRO A 9 -1.80 -10.61 -20.07
CA PRO A 9 -1.16 -11.82 -20.54
C PRO A 9 -1.34 -11.89 -22.05
N GLY A 10 -0.25 -11.98 -22.80
CA GLY A 10 -0.33 -12.36 -24.20
C GLY A 10 -1.11 -13.67 -24.32
N LYS A 11 -1.53 -14.06 -25.52
CA LYS A 11 -2.19 -15.37 -25.69
C LYS A 11 -1.34 -16.47 -25.03
N ASN A 12 -1.94 -17.19 -24.08
CA ASN A 12 -1.34 -18.27 -23.27
C ASN A 12 -0.23 -17.92 -22.27
N GLY A 13 -0.10 -16.65 -21.84
CA GLY A 13 0.72 -16.31 -20.67
C GLY A 13 0.22 -16.97 -19.37
N THR A 14 1.16 -17.40 -18.52
CA THR A 14 0.86 -17.92 -17.18
C THR A 14 1.79 -17.31 -16.12
N ILE A 15 1.62 -17.70 -14.85
CA ILE A 15 2.51 -17.34 -13.75
C ILE A 15 3.51 -18.46 -13.55
N GLY A 16 4.80 -18.13 -13.60
CA GLY A 16 5.90 -19.00 -13.23
C GLY A 16 6.28 -18.79 -11.77
N ILE A 17 6.53 -19.88 -11.07
CA ILE A 17 6.99 -19.91 -9.68
C ILE A 17 8.41 -20.46 -9.65
N SER A 18 9.33 -19.71 -9.07
CA SER A 18 10.67 -20.15 -8.69
C SER A 18 10.94 -19.88 -7.21
N PHE A 19 12.03 -20.39 -6.64
CA PHE A 19 12.37 -20.15 -5.24
C PHE A 19 13.88 -20.07 -5.03
N ILE A 20 14.26 -19.39 -3.94
CA ILE A 20 15.65 -19.22 -3.52
C ILE A 20 15.74 -19.49 -2.02
N TYR A 21 16.75 -20.26 -1.61
CA TYR A 21 17.10 -20.42 -0.19
C TYR A 21 18.11 -19.37 0.23
N THR A 22 17.78 -18.66 1.31
CA THR A 22 18.68 -17.66 1.89
C THR A 22 19.61 -18.32 2.91
N LYS A 23 20.75 -17.66 3.13
CA LYS A 23 21.73 -18.09 4.12
C LYS A 23 21.20 -17.79 5.52
N ASN A 24 21.33 -18.74 6.45
CA ASN A 24 20.95 -18.53 7.85
C ASN A 24 21.92 -17.57 8.55
N HIS A 25 21.40 -16.74 9.45
CA HIS A 25 22.22 -15.95 10.37
C HIS A 25 22.88 -16.85 11.42
N PRO A 26 24.07 -16.50 11.94
CA PRO A 26 24.65 -17.14 13.12
C PRO A 26 23.68 -17.00 14.32
N ALA A 27 23.51 -18.08 15.09
CA ALA A 27 22.46 -18.23 16.10
C ALA A 27 22.45 -17.19 17.24
N GLU A 28 23.48 -16.35 17.39
CA GLU A 28 23.68 -15.42 18.50
C GLU A 28 24.00 -13.99 18.05
N SER A 29 23.31 -13.49 17.02
CA SER A 29 23.60 -12.13 16.51
C SER A 29 22.42 -11.17 16.68
N CYS A 30 22.61 -10.19 17.54
CA CYS A 30 21.84 -8.95 17.56
C CYS A 30 22.58 -7.88 16.73
N GLY A 31 21.84 -6.98 16.11
CA GLY A 31 22.41 -5.78 15.50
C GLY A 31 23.05 -4.85 16.53
N THR A 32 23.78 -3.84 16.07
CA THR A 32 24.42 -2.81 16.93
C THR A 32 23.43 -2.03 17.78
N ASN A 33 22.15 -2.06 17.42
CA ASN A 33 21.01 -1.47 18.14
C ASN A 33 20.36 -2.42 19.17
N GLY A 34 20.90 -3.62 19.38
CA GLY A 34 20.36 -4.61 20.31
C GLY A 34 19.11 -5.35 19.81
N LEU A 35 18.65 -5.09 18.58
CA LEU A 35 17.54 -5.81 17.95
C LEU A 35 18.02 -7.06 17.21
N PRO A 36 17.18 -8.10 17.05
CA PRO A 36 17.50 -9.25 16.21
C PRO A 36 17.90 -8.81 14.80
N LEU A 37 18.87 -9.50 14.18
CA LEU A 37 19.21 -9.22 12.78
C LEU A 37 18.00 -9.42 11.87
N THR A 38 17.77 -8.46 10.97
CA THR A 38 16.74 -8.58 9.94
C THR A 38 16.97 -9.85 9.11
N PRO A 39 15.98 -10.75 8.97
CA PRO A 39 16.12 -11.95 8.16
C PRO A 39 16.53 -11.64 6.72
N ASN A 40 17.39 -12.47 6.13
CA ASN A 40 17.83 -12.26 4.75
C ASN A 40 16.66 -12.31 3.76
N THR A 41 15.64 -13.14 4.02
CA THR A 41 14.38 -13.15 3.27
C THR A 41 13.67 -11.78 3.28
N THR A 42 13.67 -11.10 4.42
CA THR A 42 13.07 -9.77 4.59
C THR A 42 13.85 -8.69 3.83
N LYS A 43 15.19 -8.76 3.81
CA LYS A 43 16.02 -7.88 2.99
C LYS A 43 15.71 -8.03 1.50
N ILE A 44 15.67 -9.29 1.01
CA ILE A 44 15.37 -9.59 -0.39
C ILE A 44 13.97 -9.10 -0.76
N LEU A 45 12.97 -9.29 0.11
CA LEU A 45 11.60 -8.86 -0.13
C LEU A 45 11.50 -7.34 -0.38
N GLY A 46 12.25 -6.53 0.39
CA GLY A 46 12.30 -5.08 0.17
C GLY A 46 12.87 -4.71 -1.21
N VAL A 47 14.02 -5.30 -1.58
CA VAL A 47 14.67 -5.04 -2.88
C VAL A 47 13.84 -5.56 -4.05
N PHE A 48 13.10 -6.66 -3.85
CA PHE A 48 12.19 -7.23 -4.84
C PHE A 48 11.11 -6.23 -5.27
N LYS A 49 10.56 -5.46 -4.33
CA LYS A 49 9.55 -4.46 -4.67
C LYS A 49 10.09 -3.35 -5.58
N ASP A 50 11.36 -2.96 -5.43
CA ASP A 50 11.99 -2.02 -6.36
C ASP A 50 12.21 -2.64 -7.75
N LEU A 51 12.67 -3.90 -7.82
CA LEU A 51 12.84 -4.62 -9.09
C LEU A 51 11.51 -4.80 -9.84
N GLN A 52 10.41 -4.98 -9.12
CA GLN A 52 9.06 -5.07 -9.67
C GLN A 52 8.61 -3.82 -10.45
N ASN A 53 9.26 -2.66 -10.24
CA ASN A 53 8.99 -1.43 -11.01
C ASN A 53 9.64 -1.43 -12.41
N VAL A 54 10.57 -2.35 -12.68
CA VAL A 54 11.22 -2.46 -13.99
C VAL A 54 10.28 -3.18 -14.96
N GLN A 55 9.66 -2.40 -15.86
CA GLN A 55 8.71 -2.89 -16.85
C GLN A 55 9.13 -2.50 -18.27
N HIS A 56 9.07 -3.46 -19.18
CA HIS A 56 9.39 -3.29 -20.60
C HIS A 56 8.73 -4.41 -21.41
N ASP A 57 8.43 -4.18 -22.69
CA ASP A 57 7.74 -5.15 -23.54
C ASP A 57 8.56 -6.45 -23.73
N ASN A 58 9.90 -6.35 -23.70
CA ASN A 58 10.82 -7.49 -23.76
C ASN A 58 11.24 -8.07 -22.39
N LEU A 59 10.58 -7.70 -21.29
CA LEU A 59 10.83 -8.26 -19.96
C LEU A 59 9.56 -8.96 -19.44
N CYS A 60 9.72 -10.11 -18.79
CA CYS A 60 8.65 -10.78 -18.07
C CYS A 60 8.35 -10.04 -16.77
N VAL A 61 7.10 -9.63 -16.56
CA VAL A 61 6.71 -8.84 -15.38
C VAL A 61 6.85 -9.65 -14.08
N TYR A 62 7.48 -9.07 -13.06
CA TYR A 62 7.48 -9.61 -11.69
C TYR A 62 6.15 -9.30 -10.98
N ILE A 63 5.52 -10.33 -10.42
CA ILE A 63 4.15 -10.27 -9.90
C ILE A 63 4.14 -10.15 -8.38
N ASP A 64 4.86 -11.04 -7.68
CA ASP A 64 4.99 -10.97 -6.23
C ASP A 64 6.17 -11.82 -5.73
N ALA A 65 6.56 -11.61 -4.47
CA ALA A 65 7.50 -12.48 -3.77
C ALA A 65 6.96 -12.83 -2.39
N VAL A 66 6.96 -14.11 -2.06
CA VAL A 66 6.35 -14.66 -0.85
C VAL A 66 7.43 -15.31 0.00
N LYS A 67 7.55 -14.86 1.25
CA LYS A 67 8.37 -15.52 2.25
C LYS A 67 7.72 -16.84 2.66
N SER A 68 8.52 -17.90 2.69
CA SER A 68 8.10 -19.24 3.08
C SER A 68 8.89 -19.69 4.32
N LYS A 69 8.44 -20.78 4.95
CA LYS A 69 9.18 -21.44 6.03
C LYS A 69 10.62 -21.81 5.60
N HIS A 70 11.52 -21.92 6.58
CA HIS A 70 12.93 -22.31 6.40
C HIS A 70 13.74 -21.36 5.50
N ASP A 71 13.59 -20.05 5.69
CA ASP A 71 14.43 -19.03 5.05
C ASP A 71 14.42 -19.10 3.51
N LYS A 72 13.28 -19.52 2.95
CA LYS A 72 13.02 -19.63 1.52
C LYS A 72 12.17 -18.45 1.05
N ILE A 73 12.53 -17.85 -0.08
CA ILE A 73 11.71 -16.86 -0.78
C ILE A 73 11.20 -17.46 -2.09
N ILE A 74 9.90 -17.36 -2.33
CA ILE A 74 9.24 -17.80 -3.55
C ILE A 74 9.01 -16.57 -4.43
N ILE A 75 9.41 -16.63 -5.69
CA ILE A 75 9.32 -15.53 -6.64
C ILE A 75 8.29 -15.89 -7.71
N LEU A 76 7.37 -14.97 -7.98
CA LEU A 76 6.33 -15.11 -8.99
C LEU A 76 6.57 -14.11 -10.12
N GLN A 77 6.58 -14.62 -11.34
CA GLN A 77 6.84 -13.84 -12.55
C GLN A 77 5.92 -14.29 -13.69
N GLU A 78 5.64 -13.40 -14.64
CA GLU A 78 5.10 -13.77 -15.95
C GLU A 78 5.95 -14.88 -16.59
N HIS A 79 5.28 -15.88 -17.18
CA HIS A 79 5.96 -17.04 -17.75
C HIS A 79 5.24 -17.60 -18.98
N TYR A 80 6.03 -18.19 -19.88
CA TYR A 80 5.60 -18.87 -21.10
C TYR A 80 6.38 -20.18 -21.27
N ASN A 81 5.72 -21.22 -21.77
CA ASN A 81 6.31 -22.55 -21.93
C ASN A 81 7.24 -22.68 -23.16
N ASN A 82 7.25 -21.68 -24.04
CA ASN A 82 8.10 -21.68 -25.22
C ASN A 82 9.32 -20.80 -24.97
N THR A 83 10.51 -21.37 -25.23
CA THR A 83 11.78 -20.65 -25.16
C THR A 83 12.30 -20.38 -26.57
N VAL A 84 13.28 -19.47 -26.68
CA VAL A 84 13.97 -19.18 -27.94
C VAL A 84 14.64 -20.39 -28.59
N TRP A 85 14.82 -21.49 -27.85
CA TRP A 85 15.31 -22.74 -28.41
C TRP A 85 14.44 -23.27 -29.56
N LYS A 86 13.11 -23.05 -29.50
CA LYS A 86 12.12 -23.58 -30.44
C LYS A 86 12.01 -22.82 -31.78
N ILE A 87 12.78 -21.74 -31.99
CA ILE A 87 12.74 -20.95 -33.25
C ILE A 87 12.99 -21.85 -34.47
N SER A 88 12.14 -21.69 -35.50
CA SER A 88 12.15 -22.44 -36.77
C SER A 88 13.48 -22.36 -37.53
N LYS A 89 13.80 -23.43 -38.28
CA LYS A 89 15.01 -23.54 -39.10
C LYS A 89 14.91 -22.86 -40.46
N GLU A 90 13.70 -22.56 -40.93
CA GLU A 90 13.46 -22.17 -42.34
C GLU A 90 14.04 -20.79 -42.71
N ASP A 91 14.23 -19.89 -41.73
CA ASP A 91 15.03 -18.66 -41.87
C ASP A 91 15.66 -18.27 -40.52
N ILE A 92 16.65 -19.07 -40.10
CA ILE A 92 17.30 -18.92 -38.79
C ILE A 92 18.00 -17.57 -38.65
N ASN A 93 18.58 -17.04 -39.72
CA ASN A 93 19.34 -15.79 -39.70
C ASN A 93 18.42 -14.57 -39.48
N ARG A 94 17.32 -14.47 -40.24
CA ARG A 94 16.36 -13.37 -40.05
C ARG A 94 15.68 -13.44 -38.69
N SER A 95 15.36 -14.66 -38.24
CA SER A 95 14.74 -14.88 -36.93
C SER A 95 15.68 -14.50 -35.79
N ILE A 96 16.97 -14.86 -35.89
CA ILE A 96 17.97 -14.51 -34.88
C ILE A 96 18.21 -13.00 -34.82
N LYS A 97 18.24 -12.28 -35.95
CA LYS A 97 18.37 -10.82 -35.93
C LYS A 97 17.24 -10.13 -35.15
N LYS A 98 16.01 -10.61 -35.29
CA LYS A 98 14.86 -10.08 -34.51
C LYS A 98 15.01 -10.41 -33.03
N VAL A 99 15.37 -11.64 -32.70
CA VAL A 99 15.54 -12.10 -31.31
C VAL A 99 16.68 -11.36 -30.63
N ALA A 100 17.82 -11.20 -31.30
CA ALA A 100 18.96 -10.43 -30.84
C ALA A 100 18.57 -8.99 -30.49
N TYR A 101 17.82 -8.33 -31.39
CA TYR A 101 17.33 -6.97 -31.16
C TYR A 101 16.41 -6.87 -29.94
N SER A 102 15.45 -7.79 -29.80
CA SER A 102 14.54 -7.81 -28.65
C SER A 102 15.25 -8.10 -27.32
N ILE A 103 16.22 -9.01 -27.30
CA ILE A 103 17.04 -9.29 -26.11
C ILE A 103 17.82 -8.03 -25.72
N LEU A 104 18.49 -7.38 -26.68
CA LEU A 104 19.27 -6.16 -26.42
C LEU A 104 18.40 -5.01 -25.91
N ASN A 105 17.19 -4.81 -26.42
CA ASN A 105 16.26 -3.81 -25.88
C ASN A 105 15.86 -4.11 -24.43
N GLY A 106 15.58 -5.39 -24.11
CA GLY A 106 15.30 -5.81 -22.74
C GLY A 106 16.49 -5.56 -21.79
N LEU A 107 17.71 -5.91 -22.23
CA LEU A 107 18.94 -5.68 -21.46
C LEU A 107 19.25 -4.18 -21.30
N ASP A 108 19.08 -3.36 -22.34
CA ASP A 108 19.28 -1.91 -22.28
C ASP A 108 18.35 -1.25 -21.25
N CYS A 109 17.07 -1.64 -21.25
CA CYS A 109 16.11 -1.18 -20.24
C CYS A 109 16.56 -1.59 -18.82
N LEU A 110 16.99 -2.83 -18.64
CA LEU A 110 17.45 -3.36 -17.36
C LEU A 110 18.71 -2.61 -16.87
N HIS A 111 19.70 -2.43 -17.74
CA HIS A 111 20.97 -1.75 -17.47
C HIS A 111 20.73 -0.28 -17.11
N LYS A 112 19.88 0.44 -17.85
CA LYS A 112 19.48 1.83 -17.54
C LYS A 112 18.74 1.95 -16.21
N SER A 113 17.99 0.92 -15.84
CA SER A 113 17.32 0.84 -14.54
C SER A 113 18.27 0.45 -13.41
N GLY A 114 19.55 0.21 -13.70
CA GLY A 114 20.53 -0.23 -12.72
C GLY A 114 20.30 -1.67 -12.27
N TYR A 115 19.94 -2.58 -13.16
CA TYR A 115 19.93 -4.00 -12.84
C TYR A 115 20.76 -4.76 -13.89
N HIS A 116 21.37 -5.86 -13.46
CA HIS A 116 22.03 -6.80 -14.36
C HIS A 116 21.14 -8.03 -14.51
N HIS A 117 21.24 -8.75 -15.62
CA HIS A 117 20.49 -9.99 -15.79
C HIS A 117 21.17 -11.14 -15.03
N ASN A 118 22.46 -11.40 -15.26
CA ASN A 118 23.32 -12.45 -14.66
C ASN A 118 22.69 -13.87 -14.64
N HIS A 119 21.71 -14.09 -15.50
CA HIS A 119 21.02 -15.36 -15.64
C HIS A 119 20.50 -15.57 -17.07
N LEU A 120 21.11 -14.85 -18.03
CA LEU A 120 20.71 -14.90 -19.42
C LEU A 120 21.13 -16.25 -20.00
N SER A 121 20.16 -17.00 -20.54
CA SER A 121 20.38 -18.28 -21.18
C SER A 121 19.23 -18.55 -22.15
N VAL A 122 19.40 -19.50 -23.08
CA VAL A 122 18.32 -19.86 -24.01
C VAL A 122 17.07 -20.42 -23.30
N ASP A 123 17.18 -20.84 -22.03
CA ASP A 123 16.04 -21.34 -21.24
C ASP A 123 15.28 -20.20 -20.54
N ASN A 124 15.94 -19.07 -20.30
CA ASN A 124 15.36 -17.90 -19.64
C ASN A 124 14.91 -16.79 -20.61
N VAL A 125 15.11 -16.98 -21.91
CA VAL A 125 14.52 -16.14 -22.95
C VAL A 125 13.30 -16.85 -23.53
N LEU A 126 12.14 -16.29 -23.23
CA LEU A 126 10.83 -16.85 -23.54
C LEU A 126 10.26 -16.23 -24.83
N ILE A 127 9.40 -16.97 -25.51
CA ILE A 127 8.68 -16.54 -26.72
C ILE A 127 7.17 -16.65 -26.48
N THR A 128 6.43 -15.58 -26.77
CA THR A 128 4.96 -15.57 -26.74
C THR A 128 4.35 -16.20 -28.00
N GLU A 129 3.06 -16.49 -28.03
CA GLU A 129 2.41 -17.00 -29.25
C GLU A 129 2.40 -16.00 -30.42
N ASP A 130 2.55 -14.72 -30.13
CA ASP A 130 2.63 -13.64 -31.12
C ASP A 130 4.11 -13.33 -31.49
N ASP A 131 5.01 -14.31 -31.32
CA ASP A 131 6.45 -14.27 -31.60
C ASP A 131 7.22 -13.13 -30.90
N GLN A 132 6.71 -12.66 -29.75
CA GLN A 132 7.42 -11.65 -28.94
C GLN A 132 8.42 -12.30 -28.00
N VAL A 133 9.62 -11.73 -27.93
CA VAL A 133 10.69 -12.21 -27.06
C VAL A 133 10.64 -11.50 -25.71
N LYS A 134 10.70 -12.28 -24.63
CA LYS A 134 10.72 -11.77 -23.25
C LYS A 134 11.82 -12.41 -22.40
N LEU A 135 12.58 -11.59 -21.68
CA LEU A 135 13.59 -12.06 -20.72
C LEU A 135 12.94 -12.37 -19.37
N SER A 136 13.30 -13.50 -18.76
CA SER A 136 12.80 -13.94 -17.44
C SER A 136 13.95 -14.14 -16.45
N GLN A 137 13.63 -14.20 -15.15
CA GLN A 137 14.61 -14.41 -14.07
C GLN A 137 15.77 -13.40 -14.02
N TYR A 138 15.55 -12.17 -14.52
CA TYR A 138 16.53 -11.09 -14.46
C TYR A 138 16.63 -10.48 -13.06
N GLY A 139 17.80 -9.95 -12.68
CA GLY A 139 17.97 -9.21 -11.42
C GLY A 139 18.03 -10.07 -10.15
N LEU A 140 17.94 -11.41 -10.23
CA LEU A 140 18.01 -12.31 -9.07
C LEU A 140 19.35 -12.21 -8.30
N PHE A 141 20.45 -11.93 -8.99
CA PHE A 141 21.74 -11.74 -8.34
C PHE A 141 21.84 -10.39 -7.61
N THR A 142 21.26 -9.30 -8.15
CA THR A 142 21.11 -8.03 -7.41
C THR A 142 20.26 -8.24 -6.15
N LEU A 143 19.13 -8.95 -6.30
CA LEU A 143 18.20 -9.21 -5.20
C LEU A 143 18.85 -9.87 -3.99
N THR A 144 19.86 -10.70 -4.22
CA THR A 144 20.54 -11.50 -3.19
C THR A 144 21.82 -10.83 -2.68
N GLU A 145 21.95 -9.50 -2.84
CA GLU A 145 23.16 -8.72 -2.57
C GLU A 145 24.39 -9.36 -3.22
N PHE A 146 24.31 -9.62 -4.54
CA PHE A 146 25.38 -10.23 -5.33
C PHE A 146 25.79 -11.61 -4.79
N GLY A 147 24.80 -12.39 -4.35
CA GLY A 147 24.98 -13.74 -3.82
C GLY A 147 25.34 -13.82 -2.33
N GLU A 148 25.42 -12.70 -1.60
CA GLU A 148 25.75 -12.69 -0.17
C GLU A 148 24.62 -13.24 0.72
N LEU A 149 23.38 -13.01 0.32
CA LEU A 149 22.20 -13.43 1.09
C LEU A 149 21.82 -14.89 0.88
N VAL A 150 22.56 -15.65 0.06
CA VAL A 150 22.26 -17.03 -0.32
C VAL A 150 23.46 -17.94 -0.08
N SER A 151 23.19 -19.24 0.06
CA SER A 151 24.24 -20.25 0.31
C SER A 151 24.91 -20.77 -0.95
N PHE A 152 24.39 -20.41 -2.14
CA PHE A 152 24.85 -20.91 -3.43
C PHE A 152 24.81 -19.80 -4.51
N PRO A 153 25.61 -19.92 -5.58
CA PRO A 153 25.52 -19.01 -6.73
C PRO A 153 24.16 -19.16 -7.43
N VAL A 154 23.45 -18.04 -7.63
CA VAL A 154 22.14 -17.99 -8.32
C VAL A 154 22.30 -17.99 -9.85
N SER A 155 23.50 -17.70 -10.35
CA SER A 155 23.82 -17.51 -11.76
C SER A 155 24.17 -18.82 -12.48
N ASN A 156 24.29 -18.79 -13.82
CA ASN A 156 24.54 -19.97 -14.64
C ASN A 156 26.01 -20.03 -15.13
N PRO A 157 26.86 -20.90 -14.56
CA PRO A 157 28.29 -20.96 -14.92
C PRO A 157 28.57 -21.21 -16.39
N CYS A 158 27.64 -21.83 -17.14
CA CYS A 158 27.81 -22.12 -18.56
C CYS A 158 27.82 -20.87 -19.45
N TYR A 159 27.23 -19.76 -18.99
CA TYR A 159 27.11 -18.51 -19.74
C TYR A 159 27.93 -17.37 -19.12
N MET A 160 28.50 -17.56 -17.93
CA MET A 160 29.29 -16.53 -17.25
C MET A 160 30.54 -16.14 -18.03
N ALA A 161 30.90 -14.87 -17.92
CA ALA A 161 32.17 -14.38 -18.42
C ALA A 161 33.37 -14.89 -17.61
N PRO A 162 34.54 -15.07 -18.24
CA PRO A 162 35.76 -15.60 -17.60
C PRO A 162 36.15 -14.84 -16.33
N GLU A 163 36.08 -13.52 -16.36
CA GLU A 163 36.45 -12.64 -15.26
C GLU A 163 35.51 -12.77 -14.05
N ILE A 164 34.22 -13.07 -14.28
CA ILE A 164 33.24 -13.31 -13.22
C ILE A 164 33.53 -14.65 -12.54
N ILE A 165 33.85 -15.68 -13.33
CA ILE A 165 34.24 -17.00 -12.81
C ILE A 165 35.51 -16.90 -11.97
N LEU A 166 36.53 -16.17 -12.45
CA LEU A 166 37.84 -16.06 -11.80
C LEU A 166 37.83 -15.21 -10.53
N GLN A 167 37.00 -14.17 -10.47
CA GLN A 167 36.89 -13.32 -9.29
C GLN A 167 36.18 -14.01 -8.10
N GLY A 168 35.43 -15.08 -8.36
CA GLY A 168 34.57 -15.71 -7.36
C GLY A 168 33.48 -14.76 -6.84
N CYS A 169 32.73 -15.19 -5.82
CA CYS A 169 31.59 -14.41 -5.29
C CYS A 169 31.98 -13.11 -4.54
N ARG A 170 33.27 -12.70 -4.56
CA ARG A 170 33.82 -11.60 -3.75
C ARG A 170 34.56 -10.50 -4.54
N GLY A 171 34.76 -10.62 -5.85
CA GLY A 171 35.44 -9.59 -6.64
C GLY A 171 34.53 -8.46 -7.14
N ARG A 172 35.08 -7.23 -7.16
CA ARG A 172 34.48 -5.95 -7.62
C ARG A 172 32.97 -5.80 -7.34
N ARG A 173 32.63 -5.76 -6.06
CA ARG A 173 31.28 -5.39 -5.60
C ARG A 173 31.16 -3.86 -5.53
N PRO A 174 30.10 -3.27 -6.09
CA PRO A 174 29.79 -1.86 -5.83
C PRO A 174 29.61 -1.63 -4.33
N ARG A 175 30.42 -0.76 -3.72
CA ARG A 175 30.22 -0.33 -2.31
C ARG A 175 28.81 0.22 -2.08
N SER A 176 28.25 0.82 -3.12
CA SER A 176 26.83 1.13 -3.22
C SER A 176 26.41 1.09 -4.69
N TRP A 177 25.28 0.45 -4.97
CA TRP A 177 24.68 0.50 -6.30
C TRP A 177 24.15 1.90 -6.64
N SER A 178 23.93 2.78 -5.65
CA SER A 178 23.63 4.19 -5.88
C SER A 178 24.88 5.07 -5.96
N SER A 179 26.10 4.51 -5.89
CA SER A 179 27.31 5.32 -6.05
C SER A 179 27.41 5.85 -7.48
N HIS A 180 27.64 7.16 -7.57
CA HIS A 180 27.94 7.89 -8.82
C HIS A 180 29.43 8.24 -8.93
N SER A 181 30.27 7.72 -8.02
CA SER A 181 31.72 7.85 -8.14
C SER A 181 32.22 7.15 -9.40
N GLU A 182 33.33 7.63 -9.97
CA GLU A 182 33.97 7.00 -11.13
C GLU A 182 34.28 5.52 -10.87
N GLU A 183 34.75 5.19 -9.66
CA GLU A 183 34.95 3.80 -9.22
C GLU A 183 33.65 2.98 -9.27
N GLY A 184 32.55 3.50 -8.73
CA GLY A 184 31.27 2.80 -8.72
C GLY A 184 30.65 2.64 -10.11
N LEU A 185 30.85 3.61 -11.00
CA LEU A 185 30.45 3.53 -12.41
C LEU A 185 31.26 2.47 -13.17
N SER A 186 32.56 2.40 -12.91
CA SER A 186 33.44 1.36 -13.47
C SER A 186 33.07 -0.05 -12.99
N GLU A 187 32.80 -0.21 -11.69
CA GLU A 187 32.33 -1.48 -11.11
C GLU A 187 30.98 -1.93 -11.69
N LYS A 188 30.05 -1.00 -11.90
CA LYS A 188 28.78 -1.29 -12.59
C LYS A 188 29.03 -1.72 -14.03
N LYS A 189 29.79 -0.96 -14.81
CA LYS A 189 30.09 -1.29 -16.21
C LYS A 189 30.71 -2.69 -16.32
N PHE A 190 31.61 -3.02 -15.40
CA PHE A 190 32.22 -4.34 -15.31
C PHE A 190 31.16 -5.45 -15.14
N LEU A 191 30.24 -5.32 -14.19
CA LEU A 191 29.17 -6.32 -13.98
C LEU A 191 28.18 -6.41 -15.15
N LEU A 192 27.84 -5.28 -15.77
CA LEU A 192 26.92 -5.25 -16.93
C LEU A 192 27.54 -5.90 -18.17
N SER A 193 28.88 -5.93 -18.27
CA SER A 193 29.59 -6.58 -19.38
C SER A 193 29.48 -8.11 -19.40
N ASP A 194 29.07 -8.73 -18.28
CA ASP A 194 28.78 -10.17 -18.20
C ASP A 194 27.51 -10.55 -18.98
N ASP A 195 26.50 -9.66 -18.97
CA ASP A 195 25.27 -9.88 -19.75
C ASP A 195 25.56 -9.86 -21.26
N ILE A 196 26.51 -9.02 -21.69
CA ILE A 196 26.97 -8.93 -23.09
C ILE A 196 27.68 -10.23 -23.49
N TRP A 197 28.54 -10.76 -22.63
CA TRP A 197 29.17 -12.06 -22.86
C TRP A 197 28.15 -13.19 -22.93
N SER A 198 27.25 -13.26 -21.94
CA SER A 198 26.18 -14.26 -21.87
C SER A 198 25.30 -14.22 -23.12
N PHE A 199 25.03 -13.02 -23.64
CA PHE A 199 24.30 -12.81 -24.89
C PHE A 199 25.06 -13.39 -26.10
N GLY A 200 26.38 -13.18 -26.20
CA GLY A 200 27.21 -13.78 -27.24
C GLY A 200 27.18 -15.31 -27.24
N ILE A 201 27.29 -15.93 -26.05
CA ILE A 201 27.18 -17.39 -25.89
C ILE A 201 25.80 -17.89 -26.29
N LEU A 202 24.74 -17.19 -25.88
CA LEU A 202 23.35 -17.51 -26.23
C LEU A 202 23.15 -17.52 -27.77
N LEU A 203 23.69 -16.53 -28.48
CA LEU A 203 23.61 -16.48 -29.95
C LEU A 203 24.33 -17.66 -30.61
N LEU A 204 25.51 -18.04 -30.12
CA LEU A 204 26.26 -19.20 -30.63
C LEU A 204 25.48 -20.51 -30.45
N GLU A 205 24.85 -20.71 -29.30
CA GLU A 205 24.00 -21.89 -29.08
C GLU A 205 22.76 -21.90 -29.99
N LEU A 206 22.12 -20.74 -30.21
CA LEU A 206 20.97 -20.65 -31.09
C LEU A 206 21.33 -20.93 -32.56
N LEU A 207 22.48 -20.44 -33.02
CA LEU A 207 22.99 -20.68 -34.38
C LEU A 207 23.44 -22.11 -34.60
N SER A 208 24.21 -22.67 -33.65
CA SER A 208 24.70 -24.04 -33.73
C SER A 208 23.62 -25.09 -33.45
N LYS A 209 22.53 -24.70 -32.77
CA LYS A 209 21.52 -25.60 -32.19
C LYS A 209 22.11 -26.70 -31.31
N LYS A 210 23.29 -26.43 -30.73
CA LYS A 210 24.00 -27.30 -29.78
C LYS A 210 24.14 -26.57 -28.45
N ARG A 211 24.10 -27.33 -27.36
CA ARG A 211 24.27 -26.79 -26.00
C ARG A 211 25.71 -26.92 -25.56
N LEU A 212 26.27 -25.85 -25.04
CA LEU A 212 27.58 -25.84 -24.42
C LEU A 212 27.60 -26.76 -23.20
N TRP A 213 28.70 -27.49 -23.05
CA TRP A 213 28.98 -28.34 -21.89
C TRP A 213 27.99 -29.50 -21.62
N LYS A 214 27.14 -29.89 -22.58
CA LYS A 214 26.19 -31.01 -22.43
C LYS A 214 26.74 -32.40 -22.84
N ARG A 215 28.05 -32.53 -23.06
CA ARG A 215 28.67 -33.85 -23.32
C ARG A 215 28.70 -34.70 -22.03
N PRO A 216 28.53 -36.03 -22.11
CA PRO A 216 28.66 -36.89 -20.94
C PRO A 216 30.06 -36.74 -20.29
N ASN A 217 30.10 -36.71 -18.95
CA ASN A 217 31.33 -36.65 -18.13
C ASN A 217 32.15 -35.35 -18.17
N ILE A 218 31.57 -34.20 -18.54
CA ILE A 218 32.27 -32.91 -18.37
C ILE A 218 32.39 -32.57 -16.88
N SER A 219 33.62 -32.44 -16.39
CA SER A 219 33.91 -32.00 -15.03
C SER A 219 33.99 -30.47 -14.94
N LEU A 220 33.68 -29.92 -13.75
CA LEU A 220 33.91 -28.49 -13.46
C LEU A 220 35.37 -28.09 -13.72
N GLU A 221 36.30 -29.01 -13.45
CA GLU A 221 37.73 -28.83 -13.72
C GLU A 221 38.02 -28.61 -15.21
N TYR A 222 37.35 -29.35 -16.11
CA TYR A 222 37.50 -29.16 -17.55
C TYR A 222 37.04 -27.76 -17.98
N MET A 223 35.87 -27.31 -17.49
CA MET A 223 35.35 -25.97 -17.77
C MET A 223 36.32 -24.89 -17.28
N LEU A 224 36.82 -25.01 -16.05
CA LEU A 224 37.80 -24.06 -15.49
C LEU A 224 39.11 -24.07 -16.29
N LYS A 225 39.61 -25.24 -16.69
CA LYS A 225 40.80 -25.36 -17.55
C LYS A 225 40.58 -24.69 -18.91
N PHE A 226 39.41 -24.82 -19.51
CA PHE A 226 39.06 -24.15 -20.75
C PHE A 226 39.06 -22.63 -20.57
N VAL A 227 38.40 -22.12 -19.53
CA VAL A 227 38.34 -20.68 -19.21
C VAL A 227 39.75 -20.10 -18.97
N ILE A 228 40.60 -20.80 -18.21
CA ILE A 228 41.99 -20.37 -17.97
C ILE A 228 42.81 -20.36 -19.27
N ARG A 229 42.58 -21.30 -20.19
CA ARG A 229 43.24 -21.30 -21.51
C ARG A 229 42.82 -20.11 -22.36
N LEU A 230 41.53 -19.76 -22.36
CA LEU A 230 41.03 -18.57 -23.04
C LEU A 230 41.77 -17.32 -22.58
N MET A 231 41.87 -17.13 -21.26
CA MET A 231 42.55 -15.97 -20.65
C MET A 231 44.05 -15.89 -20.97
N ARG A 232 44.67 -17.03 -21.32
CA ARG A 232 46.08 -17.09 -21.75
C ARG A 232 46.25 -17.02 -23.27
N SER A 233 45.16 -17.06 -24.03
CA SER A 233 45.22 -16.95 -25.49
C SER A 233 45.63 -15.53 -25.89
N LYS A 234 46.29 -15.40 -27.05
CA LYS A 234 46.59 -14.10 -27.66
C LYS A 234 45.41 -13.54 -28.48
N GLU A 235 44.32 -14.30 -28.58
CA GLU A 235 43.15 -13.87 -29.35
C GLU A 235 42.36 -12.83 -28.57
N ARG A 236 41.86 -11.81 -29.28
CA ARG A 236 41.04 -10.75 -28.67
C ARG A 236 39.64 -11.25 -28.29
N SER A 237 39.06 -12.13 -29.12
CA SER A 237 37.71 -12.68 -28.95
C SER A 237 37.76 -14.18 -28.73
N ALA A 238 36.94 -14.67 -27.81
CA ALA A 238 36.79 -16.09 -27.54
C ALA A 238 35.78 -16.79 -28.48
N ALA A 239 35.12 -16.06 -29.39
CA ALA A 239 34.05 -16.60 -30.24
C ALA A 239 34.45 -17.86 -31.00
N ARG A 240 35.65 -17.88 -31.60
CA ARG A 240 36.15 -19.03 -32.34
C ARG A 240 36.38 -20.25 -31.44
N HIS A 241 36.92 -20.05 -30.24
CA HIS A 241 37.14 -21.12 -29.27
C HIS A 241 35.83 -21.77 -28.83
N TYR A 242 34.79 -20.97 -28.59
CA TYR A 242 33.45 -21.48 -28.28
C TYR A 242 32.79 -22.16 -29.50
N ALA A 243 32.99 -21.64 -30.71
CA ALA A 243 32.51 -22.29 -31.92
C ALA A 243 33.16 -23.67 -32.14
N ILE A 244 34.44 -23.83 -31.80
CA ILE A 244 35.14 -25.13 -31.81
C ILE A 244 34.53 -26.08 -30.78
N GLU A 245 34.31 -25.61 -29.55
CA GLU A 245 33.72 -26.45 -28.50
C GLU A 245 32.31 -26.93 -28.87
N LEU A 246 31.54 -26.09 -29.56
CA LEU A 246 30.23 -26.42 -30.13
C LEU A 246 30.30 -27.22 -31.44
N GLU A 247 31.48 -27.57 -31.96
CA GLU A 247 31.65 -28.22 -33.28
C GLU A 247 30.90 -27.46 -34.39
N PHE A 248 31.04 -26.14 -34.39
CA PHE A 248 30.35 -25.19 -35.27
C PHE A 248 31.33 -24.27 -36.02
N GLU A 249 32.65 -24.51 -35.92
CA GLU A 249 33.68 -23.61 -36.48
C GLU A 249 33.51 -23.34 -37.99
N GLU A 250 33.34 -24.37 -38.81
CA GLU A 250 33.22 -24.20 -40.27
C GLU A 250 31.95 -23.44 -40.65
N SER A 251 30.84 -23.72 -39.98
CA SER A 251 29.59 -22.98 -40.18
C SER A 251 29.66 -21.54 -39.66
N PHE A 252 30.41 -21.30 -38.58
CA PHE A 252 30.66 -19.96 -38.05
C PHE A 252 31.41 -19.08 -39.05
N LYS A 253 32.40 -19.63 -39.77
CA LYS A 253 33.14 -18.93 -40.84
C LYS A 253 32.24 -18.54 -42.02
N MET A 254 31.14 -19.26 -42.23
CA MET A 254 30.18 -19.04 -43.31
C MET A 254 29.02 -18.10 -42.92
N LEU A 255 28.99 -17.58 -41.68
CA LEU A 255 27.96 -16.65 -41.24
C LEU A 255 28.05 -15.29 -41.95
N PRO A 256 26.93 -14.55 -42.10
CA PRO A 256 26.96 -13.16 -42.53
C PRO A 256 27.91 -12.33 -41.67
N LEU A 257 28.70 -11.46 -42.31
CA LEU A 257 29.76 -10.67 -41.66
C LEU A 257 29.24 -9.83 -40.49
N GLU A 258 28.02 -9.32 -40.60
CA GLU A 258 27.41 -8.51 -39.55
C GLU A 258 27.10 -9.35 -38.30
N LEU A 259 26.74 -10.62 -38.47
CA LEU A 259 26.38 -11.51 -37.37
C LEU A 259 27.62 -12.10 -36.70
N SER A 260 28.65 -12.44 -37.47
CA SER A 260 29.93 -12.88 -36.89
C SER A 260 30.59 -11.76 -36.10
N LYS A 261 30.62 -10.52 -36.63
CA LYS A 261 31.12 -9.34 -35.91
C LYS A 261 30.35 -9.05 -34.62
N LEU A 262 29.02 -9.18 -34.63
CA LEU A 262 28.21 -9.04 -33.41
C LEU A 262 28.68 -10.01 -32.32
N ILE A 263 28.78 -11.30 -32.66
CA ILE A 263 29.19 -12.34 -31.70
C ILE A 263 30.63 -12.14 -31.22
N GLU A 264 31.55 -11.82 -32.15
CA GLU A 264 32.96 -11.56 -31.82
C GLU A 264 33.12 -10.37 -30.86
N SER A 265 32.33 -9.30 -31.06
CA SER A 265 32.32 -8.13 -30.18
C SER A 265 31.75 -8.41 -28.79
N CYS A 266 30.79 -9.33 -28.68
CA CYS A 266 30.21 -9.72 -27.40
C CYS A 266 31.17 -10.60 -26.58
N LEU A 267 31.97 -11.43 -27.26
CA LEU A 267 32.89 -12.41 -26.65
C LEU A 267 34.34 -11.90 -26.56
N ILE A 268 34.54 -10.58 -26.45
CA ILE A 268 35.86 -10.00 -26.17
C ILE A 268 36.30 -10.41 -24.75
N ILE A 269 37.53 -10.90 -24.62
CA ILE A 269 38.05 -11.42 -23.34
C ILE A 269 38.19 -10.30 -22.30
N ASN A 270 38.68 -9.12 -22.72
CA ASN A 270 38.76 -7.96 -21.85
C ASN A 270 37.37 -7.30 -21.66
N PRO A 271 36.80 -7.28 -20.44
CA PRO A 271 35.46 -6.73 -20.19
C PRO A 271 35.35 -5.22 -20.47
N GLU A 272 36.43 -4.46 -20.31
CA GLU A 272 36.41 -2.99 -20.50
C GLU A 272 36.24 -2.60 -21.98
N GLU A 273 36.63 -3.49 -22.89
CA GLU A 273 36.51 -3.34 -24.34
C GLU A 273 35.18 -3.85 -24.89
N ARG A 274 34.36 -4.53 -24.08
CA ARG A 274 33.05 -5.01 -24.54
C ARG A 274 32.11 -3.82 -24.77
N PRO A 275 31.33 -3.85 -25.86
CA PRO A 275 30.37 -2.80 -26.15
C PRO A 275 29.23 -2.83 -25.14
N THR A 276 28.61 -1.67 -24.94
CA THR A 276 27.35 -1.54 -24.19
C THR A 276 26.17 -2.01 -25.04
N THR A 277 25.04 -2.30 -24.39
CA THR A 277 23.77 -2.62 -25.07
C THR A 277 23.35 -1.50 -26.04
N CYS A 278 23.52 -0.24 -25.65
CA CYS A 278 23.25 0.93 -26.47
C CYS A 278 24.11 0.97 -27.75
N GLU A 279 25.41 0.68 -27.64
CA GLU A 279 26.32 0.60 -28.80
C GLU A 279 25.96 -0.56 -29.73
N LEU A 280 25.58 -1.72 -29.18
CA LEU A 280 25.14 -2.87 -29.97
C LEU A 280 23.84 -2.61 -30.71
N LEU A 281 22.88 -1.90 -30.10
CA LEU A 281 21.61 -1.53 -30.73
C LEU A 281 21.77 -0.57 -31.91
N GLN A 282 22.88 0.17 -31.98
CA GLN A 282 23.18 1.10 -33.07
C GLN A 282 23.84 0.44 -34.29
N LEU A 283 24.11 -0.87 -34.24
CA LEU A 283 24.72 -1.57 -35.37
C LEU A 283 23.80 -1.57 -36.61
N PRO A 284 24.35 -1.43 -37.84
CA PRO A 284 23.56 -1.42 -39.08
C PRO A 284 22.65 -2.64 -39.26
N LEU A 285 23.03 -3.76 -38.61
CA LEU A 285 22.26 -5.01 -38.54
C LEU A 285 20.81 -4.81 -38.05
N PHE A 286 20.56 -3.76 -37.24
CA PHE A 286 19.29 -3.50 -36.58
C PHE A 286 18.50 -2.31 -37.16
N GLU A 287 19.02 -1.62 -38.19
CA GLU A 287 18.35 -0.44 -38.78
C GLU A 287 16.93 -0.73 -39.27
N ALA A 288 16.70 -1.93 -39.82
CA ALA A 288 15.39 -2.37 -40.31
C ALA A 288 14.39 -2.72 -39.20
N GLN A 289 14.85 -2.83 -37.94
CA GLN A 289 14.03 -3.19 -36.78
C GLN A 289 13.65 -1.99 -35.91
N VAL A 290 14.20 -0.79 -36.19
CA VAL A 290 13.89 0.43 -35.45
C VAL A 290 12.48 0.91 -35.82
N GLU A 291 11.45 0.41 -35.15
CA GLU A 291 10.13 1.02 -35.21
C GLU A 291 10.15 2.35 -34.44
N ARG A 292 9.86 3.47 -35.12
CA ARG A 292 9.73 4.81 -34.53
C ARG A 292 8.44 4.90 -33.69
N ALA A 293 8.40 4.23 -32.54
CA ALA A 293 7.36 4.48 -31.55
C ALA A 293 7.67 5.79 -30.81
N PRO A 294 6.69 6.70 -30.62
CA PRO A 294 6.92 7.93 -29.87
C PRO A 294 7.26 7.58 -28.41
N PRO A 295 8.15 8.35 -27.75
CA PRO A 295 8.47 8.15 -26.34
C PRO A 295 7.21 8.33 -25.50
N ARG A 296 6.70 7.25 -24.91
CA ARG A 296 5.60 7.31 -23.93
C ARG A 296 6.09 8.01 -22.67
N ARG A 297 5.74 9.29 -22.50
CA ARG A 297 5.99 10.02 -21.24
C ARG A 297 5.09 9.44 -20.14
N LYS A 298 5.68 9.15 -18.98
CA LYS A 298 5.00 8.59 -17.81
C LYS A 298 4.32 9.71 -17.03
N PHE A 299 3.03 9.96 -17.31
CA PHE A 299 2.20 10.89 -16.53
C PHE A 299 1.29 10.11 -15.58
N PHE A 300 1.02 10.71 -14.41
CA PHE A 300 -0.15 10.36 -13.61
C PHE A 300 -1.39 10.68 -14.44
N ILE A 301 -2.13 9.65 -14.87
CA ILE A 301 -3.26 9.74 -15.81
C ILE A 301 -2.77 10.21 -17.20
N SER A 302 -2.46 9.25 -18.08
CA SER A 302 -2.20 9.53 -19.50
C SER A 302 -3.45 10.16 -20.12
N THR A 303 -3.29 11.32 -20.75
CA THR A 303 -4.32 11.99 -21.57
C THR A 303 -4.49 11.34 -22.95
N ASP A 304 -3.71 10.29 -23.27
CA ASP A 304 -3.82 9.60 -24.55
C ASP A 304 -5.03 8.67 -24.57
N PHE A 305 -5.92 8.91 -25.53
CA PHE A 305 -7.03 8.02 -25.82
C PHE A 305 -6.51 6.60 -26.13
N ARG A 306 -6.73 5.65 -25.21
CA ARG A 306 -6.38 4.22 -25.42
C ARG A 306 -7.06 3.60 -26.64
N ALA A 307 -8.13 4.22 -27.15
CA ALA A 307 -8.83 3.80 -28.35
C ALA A 307 -8.29 4.39 -29.66
N LYS A 308 -7.29 5.29 -29.62
CA LYS A 308 -6.82 6.03 -30.80
C LYS A 308 -6.32 5.12 -31.93
N ASN A 309 -5.82 3.92 -31.59
CA ASN A 309 -5.24 2.96 -32.53
C ASN A 309 -5.91 1.56 -32.46
N LEU A 310 -7.14 1.44 -31.94
CA LEU A 310 -7.83 0.15 -31.93
C LEU A 310 -8.26 -0.23 -33.35
N SER A 311 -7.56 -1.18 -33.97
CA SER A 311 -8.02 -1.86 -35.18
C SER A 311 -8.70 -3.17 -34.80
N LEU A 312 -9.92 -3.40 -35.29
CA LEU A 312 -10.60 -4.69 -35.14
C LEU A 312 -9.88 -5.72 -36.01
N SER A 313 -8.98 -6.51 -35.43
CA SER A 313 -8.37 -7.63 -36.14
C SER A 313 -9.38 -8.80 -36.16
N GLN A 314 -9.84 -9.18 -37.35
CA GLN A 314 -10.77 -10.30 -37.58
C GLN A 314 -10.13 -11.70 -37.50
N LYS A 315 -8.88 -11.83 -37.04
CA LYS A 315 -8.18 -13.13 -37.03
C LYS A 315 -8.72 -14.02 -35.91
N ASN A 316 -9.39 -15.12 -36.27
CA ASN A 316 -9.78 -16.29 -35.45
C ASN A 316 -9.23 -16.29 -34.01
N ILE A 317 -9.87 -15.53 -33.13
CA ILE A 317 -9.52 -15.46 -31.72
C ILE A 317 -10.11 -16.72 -31.10
N LYS A 318 -9.27 -17.70 -30.72
CA LYS A 318 -9.71 -18.75 -29.78
C LYS A 318 -10.38 -18.02 -28.61
N ARG A 319 -11.65 -18.35 -28.30
CA ARG A 319 -12.37 -17.75 -27.17
C ARG A 319 -11.63 -18.12 -25.88
N VAL A 320 -10.76 -17.23 -25.42
CA VAL A 320 -10.12 -17.33 -24.10
C VAL A 320 -11.08 -16.73 -23.09
N HIS A 321 -11.27 -17.43 -21.96
CA HIS A 321 -12.10 -16.96 -20.86
C HIS A 321 -11.74 -15.50 -20.47
N PRO A 322 -12.73 -14.59 -20.29
CA PRO A 322 -12.48 -13.16 -20.07
C PRO A 322 -11.50 -12.86 -18.92
N VAL A 323 -11.54 -13.68 -17.85
CA VAL A 323 -10.61 -13.55 -16.71
C VAL A 323 -9.13 -13.58 -17.13
N ARG A 324 -8.75 -14.33 -18.18
CA ARG A 324 -7.34 -14.41 -18.62
C ARG A 324 -6.85 -13.17 -19.35
N LYS A 325 -7.75 -12.25 -19.72
CA LYS A 325 -7.39 -10.96 -20.31
C LYS A 325 -7.05 -9.90 -19.25
N ARG A 326 -7.32 -10.21 -17.97
CA ARG A 326 -6.95 -9.36 -16.82
C ARG A 326 -5.44 -9.33 -16.62
N ASN A 327 -4.93 -8.29 -15.99
CA ASN A 327 -3.49 -8.17 -15.75
C ASN A 327 -3.01 -9.25 -14.75
N PHE A 328 -1.69 -9.50 -14.71
CA PHE A 328 -1.12 -10.55 -13.87
C PHE A 328 -1.31 -10.34 -12.36
N PHE A 329 -1.41 -9.09 -11.88
CA PHE A 329 -1.67 -8.79 -10.47
C PHE A 329 -3.09 -9.17 -10.06
N GLU A 330 -4.08 -8.77 -10.86
CA GLU A 330 -5.49 -9.17 -10.67
C GLU A 330 -5.65 -10.69 -10.77
N LEU A 331 -5.02 -11.31 -11.77
CA LEU A 331 -5.07 -12.77 -11.96
C LEU A 331 -4.47 -13.51 -10.77
N TYR A 332 -3.31 -13.07 -10.26
CA TYR A 332 -2.69 -13.68 -9.09
C TYR A 332 -3.55 -13.50 -7.85
N HIS A 333 -4.10 -12.30 -7.63
CA HIS A 333 -4.99 -12.03 -6.50
C HIS A 333 -6.22 -12.95 -6.53
N LEU A 334 -6.94 -13.02 -7.66
CA LEU A 334 -8.10 -13.90 -7.82
C LEU A 334 -7.73 -15.39 -7.72
N TRP A 335 -6.56 -15.79 -8.24
CA TRP A 335 -6.07 -17.15 -8.11
C TRP A 335 -5.81 -17.54 -6.65
N ARG A 336 -5.27 -16.63 -5.83
CA ARG A 336 -5.12 -16.83 -4.38
C ARG A 336 -6.48 -17.03 -3.70
N LEU A 337 -7.48 -16.22 -4.05
CA LEU A 337 -8.86 -16.37 -3.54
C LEU A 337 -9.51 -17.69 -3.98
N ALA A 338 -9.16 -18.20 -5.15
CA ALA A 338 -9.59 -19.52 -5.63
C ALA A 338 -8.95 -20.71 -4.87
N GLY A 339 -8.14 -20.45 -3.84
CA GLY A 339 -7.39 -21.46 -3.08
C GLY A 339 -6.00 -21.74 -3.66
N GLY A 340 -5.52 -20.91 -4.58
CA GLY A 340 -4.19 -21.00 -5.14
C GLY A 340 -3.10 -20.74 -4.10
N ASP A 341 -2.09 -21.59 -4.05
CA ASP A 341 -0.97 -21.44 -3.12
C ASP A 341 0.38 -21.75 -3.76
N PRO A 342 1.31 -20.77 -3.83
CA PRO A 342 2.59 -20.97 -4.51
C PRO A 342 3.40 -22.13 -3.93
N GLU A 343 3.37 -22.30 -2.60
CA GLU A 343 4.10 -23.39 -1.96
C GLU A 343 3.45 -24.75 -2.25
N SER A 344 2.12 -24.81 -2.31
CA SER A 344 1.39 -26.01 -2.72
C SER A 344 1.70 -26.44 -4.15
N GLU A 345 1.87 -25.51 -5.08
CA GLU A 345 2.26 -25.82 -6.46
C GLU A 345 3.69 -26.39 -6.54
N LEU A 346 4.63 -25.85 -5.76
CA LEU A 346 5.98 -26.40 -5.64
C LEU A 346 5.97 -27.82 -5.04
N ARG A 347 5.11 -28.08 -4.03
CA ARG A 347 4.93 -29.41 -3.44
C ARG A 347 4.37 -30.42 -4.43
N LYS A 348 3.35 -30.06 -5.23
CA LYS A 348 2.77 -30.94 -6.25
C LYS A 348 3.78 -31.39 -7.30
N LYS A 349 4.77 -30.55 -7.61
CA LYS A 349 5.87 -30.88 -8.53
C LYS A 349 7.05 -31.60 -7.87
N GLY A 350 6.97 -31.90 -6.56
CA GLY A 350 8.02 -32.61 -5.84
C GLY A 350 9.28 -31.80 -5.57
N LEU A 351 9.26 -30.48 -5.83
CA LEU A 351 10.42 -29.60 -5.63
C LEU A 351 10.65 -29.23 -4.16
N THR A 352 9.65 -29.45 -3.31
CA THR A 352 9.75 -29.19 -1.87
C THR A 352 9.16 -30.35 -1.07
N LYS A 353 9.84 -30.74 0.02
CA LYS A 353 9.34 -31.69 1.02
C LYS A 353 9.60 -31.12 2.41
N SER A 354 8.61 -31.23 3.31
CA SER A 354 8.79 -30.92 4.72
C SER A 354 9.52 -32.09 5.38
N LYS A 355 10.83 -31.95 5.64
CA LYS A 355 11.58 -32.86 6.50
C LYS A 355 11.79 -32.21 7.88
N PRO A 356 11.60 -32.94 8.99
CA PRO A 356 11.96 -32.44 10.31
C PRO A 356 13.44 -32.01 10.37
N SER A 357 13.76 -30.91 11.06
CA SER A 357 15.13 -30.37 11.12
C SER A 357 16.16 -31.39 11.65
N ILE A 358 15.73 -32.31 12.54
CA ILE A 358 16.55 -33.41 13.08
C ILE A 358 17.04 -34.39 12.00
N CYS A 359 16.33 -34.49 10.87
CA CYS A 359 16.74 -35.30 9.72
C CYS A 359 17.73 -34.58 8.79
N THR A 360 18.16 -33.36 9.13
CA THR A 360 19.06 -32.54 8.30
C THR A 360 20.38 -32.19 9.02
N LEU A 361 20.81 -33.03 9.95
CA LEU A 361 22.06 -32.87 10.71
C LEU A 361 23.26 -32.64 9.77
N PRO A 362 24.17 -31.72 10.13
CA PRO A 362 25.30 -31.36 9.27
C PRO A 362 26.24 -32.52 9.04
N ARG A 363 26.84 -32.55 7.84
CA ARG A 363 27.90 -33.50 7.49
C ARG A 363 29.19 -33.08 8.19
N LEU A 364 29.63 -33.88 9.15
CA LEU A 364 30.92 -33.74 9.82
C LEU A 364 31.99 -34.30 8.88
N CYS A 365 32.97 -33.49 8.49
CA CYS A 365 34.14 -33.98 7.77
C CYS A 365 35.34 -33.89 8.72
N ILE A 366 35.94 -35.03 9.05
CA ILE A 366 37.15 -35.05 9.87
C ILE A 366 38.38 -34.72 9.01
N VAL A 367 39.48 -34.33 9.65
CA VAL A 367 40.72 -33.88 8.99
C VAL A 367 41.30 -34.96 8.06
N GLU A 368 41.05 -36.24 8.35
CA GLU A 368 41.44 -37.39 7.53
C GLU A 368 40.57 -37.58 6.28
N GLY A 369 39.65 -36.65 5.99
CA GLY A 369 38.79 -36.67 4.80
C GLY A 369 37.58 -37.60 4.88
N GLN A 370 37.42 -38.36 5.97
CA GLN A 370 36.20 -39.12 6.21
C GLN A 370 35.05 -38.17 6.56
N SER A 371 33.85 -38.49 6.11
CA SER A 371 32.67 -37.71 6.44
C SER A 371 31.54 -38.56 7.00
N PHE A 372 30.92 -38.04 8.06
CA PHE A 372 29.84 -38.65 8.83
C PHE A 372 28.62 -37.73 8.79
N GLY A 373 27.42 -38.28 8.90
CA GLY A 373 26.15 -37.51 8.83
C GLY A 373 25.40 -37.75 7.53
N SER A 374 24.31 -37.00 7.30
CA SER A 374 23.47 -37.24 6.12
C SER A 374 24.20 -36.91 4.82
N GLU A 375 23.92 -37.69 3.77
CA GLU A 375 24.27 -37.30 2.40
C GLU A 375 23.65 -35.93 2.06
N ARG A 376 24.19 -35.25 1.03
CA ARG A 376 23.71 -33.93 0.62
C ARG A 376 22.20 -34.01 0.37
N ASP A 377 21.42 -33.20 1.07
CA ASP A 377 19.99 -33.13 0.81
C ASP A 377 19.78 -32.34 -0.49
N ASP A 378 19.56 -33.06 -1.60
CA ASP A 378 19.40 -32.47 -2.93
C ASP A 378 18.30 -31.37 -2.96
N TYR A 379 17.33 -31.45 -2.05
CA TYR A 379 16.25 -30.47 -1.89
C TYR A 379 16.68 -29.11 -1.30
N LYS A 380 17.90 -29.00 -0.76
CA LYS A 380 18.53 -27.74 -0.32
C LYS A 380 19.48 -27.16 -1.36
N LEU A 381 19.66 -27.84 -2.50
CA LEU A 381 20.41 -27.29 -3.63
C LEU A 381 19.54 -26.28 -4.38
N PHE A 382 20.20 -25.37 -5.09
CA PHE A 382 19.52 -24.45 -5.99
C PHE A 382 18.90 -25.22 -7.15
N ASP A 383 17.57 -25.18 -7.24
CA ASP A 383 16.83 -25.70 -8.39
C ASP A 383 16.45 -24.52 -9.30
N ARG A 384 16.76 -24.64 -10.60
CA ARG A 384 16.48 -23.62 -11.62
C ARG A 384 15.11 -23.79 -12.28
N SER A 385 14.35 -24.79 -11.85
CA SER A 385 13.06 -25.12 -12.43
C SER A 385 12.02 -24.05 -12.13
N VAL A 386 11.32 -23.60 -13.17
CA VAL A 386 10.16 -22.72 -13.05
C VAL A 386 8.90 -23.56 -13.18
N VAL A 387 8.02 -23.47 -12.18
CA VAL A 387 6.73 -24.17 -12.18
C VAL A 387 5.65 -23.25 -12.72
N SER A 388 5.03 -23.64 -13.82
CA SER A 388 3.85 -22.96 -14.35
C SER A 388 2.62 -23.23 -13.48
N VAL A 389 1.91 -22.16 -13.11
CA VAL A 389 0.63 -22.22 -12.41
C VAL A 389 -0.50 -22.63 -13.37
N SER A 390 -1.45 -23.42 -12.88
CA SER A 390 -2.73 -23.65 -13.56
C SER A 390 -3.81 -22.70 -13.02
N PHE A 391 -4.59 -22.14 -13.95
CA PHE A 391 -5.77 -21.32 -13.66
C PHE A 391 -7.08 -22.09 -13.79
N ASP A 392 -7.05 -23.42 -13.92
CA ASP A 392 -8.25 -24.21 -14.22
C ASP A 392 -9.26 -24.16 -13.07
N SER A 393 -8.78 -24.22 -11.82
CA SER A 393 -9.62 -24.06 -10.61
C SER A 393 -10.28 -22.68 -10.57
N LEU A 394 -9.52 -21.62 -10.89
CA LEU A 394 -10.02 -20.25 -10.95
C LEU A 394 -11.11 -20.10 -12.02
N ILE A 395 -10.84 -20.60 -13.23
CA ILE A 395 -11.79 -20.52 -14.35
C ILE A 395 -13.05 -21.31 -14.03
N LYS A 396 -12.93 -22.51 -13.47
CA LYS A 396 -14.08 -23.32 -13.06
C LYS A 396 -14.96 -22.60 -12.03
N ARG A 397 -14.36 -21.87 -11.08
CA ARG A 397 -15.12 -21.08 -10.09
C ARG A 397 -15.87 -19.90 -10.69
N LEU A 398 -15.42 -19.38 -11.84
CA LEU A 398 -15.98 -18.20 -12.51
C LEU A 398 -16.75 -18.55 -13.79
N GLU A 399 -16.96 -19.83 -14.08
CA GLU A 399 -17.54 -20.33 -15.33
C GLU A 399 -18.99 -19.85 -15.55
N ASN A 400 -19.73 -19.65 -14.46
CA ASN A 400 -21.12 -19.20 -14.49
C ASN A 400 -21.27 -17.67 -14.57
N ILE A 401 -20.17 -16.91 -14.52
CA ILE A 401 -20.23 -15.45 -14.56
C ILE A 401 -20.44 -14.99 -16.01
N PRO A 402 -21.48 -14.18 -16.29
CA PRO A 402 -21.78 -13.69 -17.64
C PRO A 402 -20.66 -12.79 -18.18
N GLU A 403 -20.42 -12.80 -19.50
CA GLU A 403 -19.34 -12.02 -20.13
C GLU A 403 -19.50 -10.51 -19.88
N GLU A 404 -20.73 -10.03 -19.76
CA GLU A 404 -21.07 -8.62 -19.48
C GLU A 404 -20.53 -8.15 -18.13
N ALA A 405 -20.45 -9.05 -17.13
CA ALA A 405 -19.88 -8.74 -15.82
C ALA A 405 -18.39 -8.38 -15.91
N TYR A 406 -17.68 -8.86 -16.94
CA TYR A 406 -16.27 -8.53 -17.17
C TYR A 406 -16.07 -7.15 -17.83
N TYR A 407 -17.13 -6.58 -18.41
CA TYR A 407 -17.06 -5.34 -19.19
C TYR A 407 -18.21 -4.37 -18.83
N PRO A 408 -18.40 -4.01 -17.55
CA PRO A 408 -19.55 -3.20 -17.13
C PRO A 408 -19.50 -1.78 -17.70
N LEU A 409 -20.65 -1.24 -18.12
CA LEU A 409 -20.78 0.16 -18.54
C LEU A 409 -20.77 1.08 -17.31
N LEU A 410 -19.95 2.13 -17.32
CA LEU A 410 -19.82 3.06 -16.19
C LEU A 410 -21.04 3.99 -16.03
N VAL A 411 -21.74 4.28 -17.13
CA VAL A 411 -22.84 5.27 -17.20
C VAL A 411 -24.20 4.64 -16.85
N GLU A 412 -24.39 3.36 -17.14
CA GLU A 412 -25.64 2.65 -16.85
C GLU A 412 -25.53 1.84 -15.55
N SER A 413 -25.66 2.52 -14.41
CA SER A 413 -25.82 1.87 -13.09
C SER A 413 -27.07 0.96 -13.00
N ARG A 414 -27.95 0.96 -14.01
CA ARG A 414 -29.23 0.24 -14.00
C ARG A 414 -29.20 -1.18 -14.58
N LEU A 415 -28.22 -1.54 -15.43
CA LEU A 415 -28.20 -2.78 -16.22
C LEU A 415 -26.95 -3.67 -15.99
N GLY A 416 -26.52 -3.83 -14.74
CA GLY A 416 -25.49 -4.82 -14.38
C GLY A 416 -26.13 -6.18 -14.10
N PRO A 417 -25.57 -7.31 -14.60
CA PRO A 417 -26.26 -8.60 -14.63
C PRO A 417 -26.43 -9.29 -13.27
N ASP A 418 -25.87 -8.78 -12.16
CA ASP A 418 -26.00 -9.46 -10.86
C ASP A 418 -26.10 -8.55 -9.62
N LYS A 419 -27.03 -7.58 -9.64
CA LYS A 419 -27.31 -6.73 -8.47
C LYS A 419 -27.72 -7.54 -7.24
N ASN A 420 -28.39 -8.68 -7.44
CA ASN A 420 -28.88 -9.51 -6.36
C ASN A 420 -27.73 -10.22 -5.63
N TYR A 421 -26.79 -10.82 -6.37
CA TYR A 421 -25.62 -11.43 -5.73
C TYR A 421 -24.72 -10.40 -5.03
N VAL A 422 -24.35 -9.31 -5.73
CA VAL A 422 -23.46 -8.28 -5.14
C VAL A 422 -24.13 -7.60 -3.95
N GLY A 423 -25.44 -7.35 -4.00
CA GLY A 423 -26.20 -6.80 -2.88
C GLY A 423 -26.27 -7.74 -1.68
N ASN A 424 -26.47 -9.04 -1.91
CA ASN A 424 -26.46 -10.05 -0.85
C ASN A 424 -25.06 -10.22 -0.24
N ALA A 425 -24.02 -10.31 -1.07
CA ALA A 425 -22.64 -10.44 -0.62
C ALA A 425 -22.16 -9.20 0.17
N GLN A 426 -22.65 -8.00 -0.18
CA GLN A 426 -22.35 -6.77 0.55
C GLN A 426 -22.81 -6.82 2.02
N SER A 427 -23.85 -7.59 2.35
CA SER A 427 -24.34 -7.74 3.72
C SER A 427 -23.47 -8.65 4.60
N LEU A 428 -22.49 -9.35 4.01
CA LEU A 428 -21.62 -10.28 4.72
C LEU A 428 -20.52 -9.52 5.51
N PRO A 429 -20.00 -10.11 6.60
CA PRO A 429 -18.85 -9.58 7.33
C PRO A 429 -17.64 -9.30 6.45
N PHE A 430 -16.80 -8.32 6.84
CA PHE A 430 -15.62 -7.88 6.07
C PHE A 430 -14.72 -9.04 5.64
N GLY A 431 -14.39 -9.94 6.57
CA GLY A 431 -13.51 -11.07 6.29
C GLY A 431 -14.06 -12.04 5.24
N ILE A 432 -15.39 -12.17 5.13
CA ILE A 432 -16.02 -13.02 4.12
C ILE A 432 -15.98 -12.32 2.76
N ARG A 433 -16.28 -11.01 2.71
CA ARG A 433 -16.23 -10.22 1.48
C ARG A 433 -14.84 -10.19 0.86
N GLU A 434 -13.78 -10.07 1.67
CA GLU A 434 -12.41 -10.03 1.16
C GLU A 434 -11.93 -11.36 0.56
N VAL A 435 -12.54 -12.49 0.95
CA VAL A 435 -12.19 -13.82 0.41
C VAL A 435 -13.17 -14.33 -0.64
N ASP A 436 -14.32 -13.69 -0.80
CA ASP A 436 -15.32 -14.03 -1.81
C ASP A 436 -14.81 -13.65 -3.20
N ILE A 437 -14.56 -14.66 -4.02
CA ILE A 437 -13.92 -14.49 -5.33
C ILE A 437 -14.78 -13.74 -6.34
N GLU A 438 -16.09 -14.00 -6.35
CA GLU A 438 -17.00 -13.40 -7.33
C GLU A 438 -17.27 -11.95 -6.96
N TYR A 439 -17.50 -11.70 -5.67
CA TYR A 439 -17.63 -10.35 -5.17
C TYR A 439 -16.35 -9.54 -5.43
N GLN A 440 -15.17 -10.07 -5.07
CA GLN A 440 -13.89 -9.39 -5.33
C GLN A 440 -13.65 -9.17 -6.82
N LEU A 441 -13.98 -10.12 -7.69
CA LEU A 441 -13.91 -9.91 -9.13
C LEU A 441 -14.69 -8.66 -9.52
N HIS A 442 -15.98 -8.58 -9.21
CA HIS A 442 -16.83 -7.43 -9.55
C HIS A 442 -16.28 -6.10 -9.03
N ARG A 443 -15.82 -6.07 -7.76
CA ARG A 443 -15.22 -4.87 -7.15
C ARG A 443 -13.94 -4.45 -7.87
N ILE A 444 -13.05 -5.39 -8.17
CA ILE A 444 -11.80 -5.14 -8.89
C ILE A 444 -12.08 -4.55 -10.27
N ILE A 445 -13.00 -5.13 -11.06
CA ILE A 445 -13.33 -4.60 -12.41
C ILE A 445 -13.87 -3.16 -12.32
N LEU A 446 -14.76 -2.91 -11.38
CA LEU A 446 -15.39 -1.61 -11.22
C LEU A 446 -14.37 -0.54 -10.84
N PHE A 447 -13.56 -0.79 -9.80
CA PHE A 447 -12.58 0.17 -9.32
C PHE A 447 -11.45 0.39 -10.33
N GLU A 448 -10.99 -0.65 -11.03
CA GLU A 448 -10.02 -0.51 -12.12
C GLU A 448 -10.49 0.49 -13.18
N ARG A 449 -11.76 0.41 -13.58
CA ARG A 449 -12.35 1.30 -14.59
C ARG A 449 -12.62 2.71 -14.06
N LEU A 450 -13.09 2.83 -12.83
CA LEU A 450 -13.32 4.11 -12.19
C LEU A 450 -12.01 4.88 -12.01
N LEU A 451 -10.97 4.23 -11.49
CA LEU A 451 -9.65 4.84 -11.27
C LEU A 451 -8.98 5.27 -12.58
N LYS A 452 -9.17 4.53 -13.70
CA LYS A 452 -8.71 4.97 -15.04
C LYS A 452 -9.30 6.33 -15.47
N SER A 453 -10.50 6.65 -15.00
CA SER A 453 -11.27 7.82 -15.42
C SER A 453 -11.29 8.94 -14.37
N TYR A 454 -10.60 8.73 -13.24
CA TYR A 454 -10.38 9.75 -12.23
C TYR A 454 -9.56 10.92 -12.84
N PRO A 455 -9.86 12.20 -12.55
CA PRO A 455 -10.71 12.70 -11.46
C PRO A 455 -12.21 12.76 -11.75
N TYR A 456 -12.66 12.58 -12.99
CA TYR A 456 -14.07 12.77 -13.38
C TYR A 456 -15.05 11.80 -12.71
N THR A 457 -14.57 10.62 -12.31
CA THR A 457 -15.34 9.58 -11.62
C THR A 457 -15.26 9.65 -10.10
N ARG A 458 -14.70 10.73 -9.51
CA ARG A 458 -14.48 10.83 -8.05
C ARG A 458 -15.74 10.56 -7.22
N ASP A 459 -16.86 11.19 -7.56
CA ASP A 459 -18.11 11.01 -6.80
C ASP A 459 -18.57 9.55 -6.84
N ARG A 460 -18.43 8.91 -8.00
CA ARG A 460 -18.77 7.49 -8.17
C ARG A 460 -17.81 6.57 -7.40
N ILE A 461 -16.53 6.91 -7.30
CA ILE A 461 -15.57 6.20 -6.45
C ILE A 461 -15.98 6.30 -4.98
N ILE A 462 -16.38 7.48 -4.51
CA ILE A 462 -16.86 7.69 -3.14
C ILE A 462 -18.13 6.88 -2.86
N GLU A 463 -19.12 6.91 -3.77
CA GLU A 463 -20.36 6.13 -3.66
C GLU A 463 -20.10 4.62 -3.57
N GLU A 464 -19.19 4.09 -4.39
CA GLU A 464 -18.87 2.67 -4.37
C GLU A 464 -17.97 2.33 -3.16
N ALA A 465 -17.07 3.22 -2.73
CA ALA A 465 -16.26 3.06 -1.53
C ALA A 465 -17.11 3.01 -0.24
N MET A 466 -18.24 3.73 -0.19
CA MET A 466 -19.22 3.61 0.91
C MET A 466 -19.79 2.20 1.05
N LYS A 467 -19.73 1.39 -0.01
CA LYS A 467 -20.10 -0.03 0.05
C LYS A 467 -18.92 -0.87 0.53
N ASP A 468 -17.76 -0.71 -0.11
CA ASP A 468 -16.54 -1.46 0.20
C ASP A 468 -15.33 -0.93 -0.58
N VAL A 469 -14.11 -1.29 -0.19
CA VAL A 469 -12.91 -0.99 -1.00
C VAL A 469 -12.19 -2.30 -1.31
N PRO A 470 -12.02 -2.69 -2.59
CA PRO A 470 -11.30 -3.90 -2.92
C PRO A 470 -9.83 -3.79 -2.49
N PRO A 471 -9.26 -4.77 -1.76
CA PRO A 471 -7.91 -4.67 -1.22
C PRO A 471 -6.83 -4.35 -2.25
N LEU A 472 -6.97 -4.89 -3.46
CA LEU A 472 -6.01 -4.71 -4.55
C LEU A 472 -5.85 -3.25 -5.01
N TYR A 473 -6.91 -2.44 -4.92
CA TYR A 473 -6.92 -1.03 -5.37
C TYR A 473 -7.09 -0.03 -4.22
N ARG A 474 -6.85 -0.47 -2.97
CA ARG A 474 -7.09 0.36 -1.79
C ARG A 474 -6.24 1.62 -1.77
N GLY A 475 -4.94 1.52 -2.10
CA GLY A 475 -4.02 2.67 -2.09
C GLY A 475 -4.46 3.79 -3.02
N GLU A 476 -4.80 3.45 -4.26
CA GLU A 476 -5.26 4.43 -5.26
C GLU A 476 -6.66 4.95 -4.98
N THR A 477 -7.54 4.09 -4.44
CA THR A 477 -8.88 4.50 -3.99
C THR A 477 -8.80 5.53 -2.87
N TRP A 478 -7.94 5.31 -1.88
CA TRP A 478 -7.72 6.26 -0.78
C TRP A 478 -7.20 7.60 -1.29
N ALA A 479 -6.21 7.58 -2.19
CA ALA A 479 -5.71 8.80 -2.83
C ALA A 479 -6.83 9.56 -3.57
N ALA A 480 -7.71 8.86 -4.29
CA ALA A 480 -8.85 9.46 -4.98
C ALA A 480 -9.90 10.05 -4.03
N ILE A 481 -10.21 9.37 -2.92
CA ILE A 481 -11.12 9.89 -1.88
C ILE A 481 -10.54 11.16 -1.24
N LEU A 482 -9.23 11.15 -0.96
CA LEU A 482 -8.48 12.29 -0.45
C LEU A 482 -8.33 13.44 -1.47
N GLY A 483 -8.70 13.23 -2.73
CA GLY A 483 -8.66 14.27 -3.76
C GLY A 483 -7.25 14.55 -4.29
N VAL A 484 -6.33 13.58 -4.21
CA VAL A 484 -4.98 13.72 -4.76
C VAL A 484 -5.06 13.80 -6.28
N ILE A 485 -4.55 14.88 -6.87
CA ILE A 485 -4.53 15.13 -8.31
C ILE A 485 -3.20 15.75 -8.73
N GLY A 486 -2.91 15.72 -10.03
CA GLY A 486 -1.72 16.37 -10.61
C GLY A 486 -0.48 15.47 -10.67
N ASP A 487 0.67 16.10 -10.98
CA ASP A 487 1.96 15.42 -11.13
C ASP A 487 2.66 15.26 -9.77
N VAL A 488 2.14 14.32 -8.97
CA VAL A 488 2.65 14.01 -7.63
C VAL A 488 4.12 13.59 -7.64
N GLN A 489 4.58 12.92 -8.71
CA GLN A 489 5.94 12.44 -8.83
C GLN A 489 6.91 13.62 -8.90
N ARG A 490 6.66 14.57 -9.80
CA ARG A 490 7.50 15.76 -9.95
C ARG A 490 7.50 16.61 -8.68
N GLN A 491 6.34 16.75 -8.03
CA GLN A 491 6.22 17.48 -6.76
C GLN A 491 7.09 16.83 -5.68
N TYR A 492 7.02 15.51 -5.53
CA TYR A 492 7.81 14.76 -4.55
C TYR A 492 9.32 14.79 -4.84
N GLU A 493 9.71 14.69 -6.11
CA GLU A 493 11.10 14.74 -6.53
C GLU A 493 11.76 16.10 -6.21
N ASN A 494 11.03 17.21 -6.39
CA ASN A 494 11.52 18.57 -6.15
C ASN A 494 11.77 18.91 -4.67
N ILE A 495 11.31 18.09 -3.72
CA ILE A 495 11.52 18.33 -2.29
C ILE A 495 12.92 17.85 -1.88
N ASP A 496 13.67 18.66 -1.13
CA ASP A 496 14.95 18.24 -0.56
C ASP A 496 14.73 17.17 0.53
N LYS A 497 15.33 15.99 0.32
CA LYS A 497 15.27 14.84 1.22
C LYS A 497 16.64 14.49 1.82
N ASP A 498 17.70 15.10 1.30
CA ASP A 498 19.08 14.69 1.53
C ASP A 498 19.73 15.56 2.62
N THR A 499 19.39 16.85 2.69
CA THR A 499 19.96 17.75 3.70
C THR A 499 19.60 17.25 5.11
N PRO A 500 20.58 17.03 6.01
CA PRO A 500 20.30 16.59 7.38
C PRO A 500 19.44 17.59 8.15
N THR A 501 18.43 17.10 8.86
CA THR A 501 17.58 17.93 9.73
C THR A 501 17.75 17.52 11.19
N SER A 502 17.33 18.37 12.13
CA SER A 502 17.32 18.06 13.56
C SER A 502 16.43 16.86 13.92
N THR A 503 15.48 16.49 13.05
CA THR A 503 14.54 15.38 13.26
C THR A 503 15.07 14.02 12.77
N ASP A 504 16.14 13.99 11.96
CA ASP A 504 16.65 12.77 11.32
C ASP A 504 16.98 11.68 12.36
N ARG A 505 17.60 12.05 13.48
CA ARG A 505 17.95 11.11 14.56
C ARG A 505 16.72 10.44 15.17
N GLN A 506 15.64 11.19 15.38
CA GLN A 506 14.42 10.64 15.97
C GLN A 506 13.72 9.70 14.97
N ILE A 507 13.63 10.11 13.71
CA ILE A 507 13.07 9.31 12.61
C ILE A 507 13.81 7.97 12.50
N GLU A 508 15.14 7.96 12.56
CA GLU A 508 15.96 6.75 12.48
C GLU A 508 15.77 5.77 13.64
N VAL A 509 15.35 6.25 14.82
CA VAL A 509 15.08 5.42 15.99
C VAL A 509 13.65 4.86 15.99
N ASP A 510 12.70 5.60 15.42
CA ASP A 510 11.28 5.21 15.41
C ASP A 510 10.95 4.20 14.32
N ILE A 511 11.44 4.43 13.09
CA ILE A 511 11.15 3.59 11.92
C ILE A 511 11.38 2.09 12.18
N PRO A 512 12.53 1.64 12.74
CA PRO A 512 12.78 0.20 12.92
C PRO A 512 11.84 -0.49 13.91
N ARG A 513 11.13 0.28 14.75
CA ARG A 513 10.16 -0.23 15.74
C ARG A 513 8.72 -0.19 15.20
N CYS A 514 8.49 0.56 14.13
CA CYS A 514 7.19 0.82 13.54
C CYS A 514 6.71 -0.37 12.70
N HIS A 515 5.61 -1.03 13.12
CA HIS A 515 4.98 -2.12 12.36
C HIS A 515 5.92 -3.26 11.92
N GLN A 516 6.95 -3.57 12.71
CA GLN A 516 7.98 -4.58 12.39
C GLN A 516 7.45 -6.01 12.18
N TYR A 517 6.21 -6.29 12.61
CA TYR A 517 5.53 -7.57 12.34
C TYR A 517 5.16 -7.76 10.87
N ILE A 518 5.22 -6.70 10.05
CA ILE A 518 5.06 -6.78 8.59
C ILE A 518 6.45 -6.85 7.97
N ASP A 519 6.79 -8.02 7.43
CA ASP A 519 8.11 -8.28 6.84
C ASP A 519 8.54 -7.18 5.87
N LEU A 520 7.65 -6.73 4.99
CA LEU A 520 8.00 -5.68 4.02
C LEU A 520 8.40 -4.36 4.70
N LEU A 521 7.68 -3.93 5.74
CA LEU A 521 7.97 -2.68 6.46
C LEU A 521 9.23 -2.79 7.33
N ALA A 522 9.56 -3.99 7.81
CA ALA A 522 10.81 -4.27 8.53
C ALA A 522 12.05 -4.32 7.62
N SER A 523 11.90 -4.20 6.30
CA SER A 523 13.01 -4.25 5.36
C SER A 523 13.82 -2.93 5.37
N PRO A 524 15.16 -2.99 5.16
CA PRO A 524 15.97 -1.77 5.06
C PRO A 524 15.51 -0.80 3.95
N VAL A 525 14.97 -1.35 2.86
CA VAL A 525 14.39 -0.57 1.77
C VAL A 525 13.19 0.23 2.27
N ALA A 526 12.25 -0.41 2.98
CA ALA A 526 11.12 0.27 3.59
C ALA A 526 11.55 1.36 4.56
N HIS A 527 12.56 1.10 5.39
CA HIS A 527 13.09 2.09 6.32
C HIS A 527 13.63 3.33 5.58
N ALA A 528 14.35 3.14 4.47
CA ALA A 528 14.82 4.23 3.64
C ALA A 528 13.66 5.02 3.00
N LYS A 529 12.60 4.33 2.53
CA LYS A 529 11.38 4.97 2.00
C LYS A 529 10.64 5.77 3.06
N PHE A 530 10.45 5.22 4.25
CA PHE A 530 9.88 5.93 5.40
C PHE A 530 10.65 7.22 5.68
N LYS A 531 11.98 7.14 5.81
CA LYS A 531 12.81 8.31 6.08
C LYS A 531 12.62 9.39 5.01
N ARG A 532 12.62 9.02 3.73
CA ARG A 532 12.41 9.98 2.63
C ARG A 532 11.03 10.62 2.65
N ILE A 533 9.96 9.85 2.86
CA ILE A 533 8.59 10.38 2.91
C ILE A 533 8.41 11.31 4.11
N LEU A 534 8.85 10.89 5.31
CA LEU A 534 8.73 11.67 6.53
C LEU A 534 9.55 12.97 6.46
N LYS A 535 10.79 12.90 5.95
CA LYS A 535 11.60 14.10 5.71
C LYS A 535 10.96 15.03 4.69
N ALA A 536 10.46 14.50 3.57
CA ALA A 536 9.77 15.30 2.57
C ALA A 536 8.57 16.03 3.17
N TRP A 537 7.79 15.35 4.04
CA TRP A 537 6.65 15.95 4.71
C TRP A 537 7.05 17.08 5.67
N ILE A 538 8.05 16.86 6.52
CA ILE A 538 8.54 17.88 7.46
C ILE A 538 9.12 19.09 6.73
N VAL A 539 9.92 18.87 5.67
CA VAL A 539 10.52 19.95 4.87
C VAL A 539 9.46 20.77 4.14
N SER A 540 8.36 20.15 3.71
CA SER A 540 7.27 20.83 3.02
C SER A 540 6.37 21.65 3.96
N HIS A 541 6.45 21.43 5.27
CA HIS A 541 5.60 22.06 6.28
C HIS A 541 6.46 22.65 7.41
N PRO A 542 7.12 23.80 7.19
CA PRO A 542 8.07 24.39 8.13
C PRO A 542 7.46 24.79 9.48
N GLU A 543 6.14 24.89 9.57
CA GLU A 543 5.38 25.13 10.81
C GLU A 543 5.30 23.90 11.73
N TYR A 544 5.52 22.71 11.19
CA TYR A 544 5.39 21.45 11.91
C TYR A 544 6.74 20.84 12.30
N VAL A 545 6.70 20.02 13.35
CA VAL A 545 7.84 19.24 13.85
C VAL A 545 7.49 17.76 13.86
N TYR A 546 8.52 16.92 13.82
CA TYR A 546 8.33 15.49 13.93
C TYR A 546 7.88 15.12 15.35
N TRP A 547 6.69 14.52 15.46
CA TRP A 547 6.20 13.87 16.67
C TRP A 547 6.23 12.35 16.49
N GLN A 548 6.63 11.64 17.55
CA GLN A 548 6.56 10.18 17.58
C GLN A 548 5.10 9.74 17.35
N GLY A 549 4.88 8.85 16.37
CA GLY A 549 3.56 8.46 15.89
C GLY A 549 3.29 8.90 14.44
N LEU A 550 4.02 9.89 13.91
CA LEU A 550 3.93 10.26 12.49
C LEU A 550 4.41 9.13 11.57
N ASP A 551 5.38 8.35 12.02
CA ASP A 551 5.82 7.10 11.39
C ASP A 551 4.69 6.06 11.30
N SER A 552 3.96 5.83 12.41
CA SER A 552 2.79 4.94 12.43
C SER A 552 1.66 5.46 11.52
N LEU A 553 1.46 6.78 11.44
CA LEU A 553 0.50 7.39 10.51
C LEU A 553 0.93 7.22 9.04
N CYS A 554 2.22 7.28 8.74
CA CYS A 554 2.77 7.09 7.40
C CYS A 554 2.69 5.62 6.92
N ALA A 555 2.73 4.66 7.85
CA ALA A 555 2.86 3.24 7.54
C ALA A 555 1.77 2.66 6.61
N PRO A 556 0.46 2.93 6.81
CA PRO A 556 -0.58 2.48 5.89
C PRO A 556 -0.38 2.99 4.46
N PHE A 557 -0.03 4.27 4.30
CA PHE A 557 0.17 4.88 2.98
C PHE A 557 1.40 4.32 2.27
N LEU A 558 2.51 4.14 2.98
CA LEU A 558 3.72 3.54 2.41
C LEU A 558 3.48 2.06 2.07
N LEU A 559 2.80 1.30 2.91
CA LEU A 559 2.55 -0.12 2.64
C LEU A 559 1.68 -0.32 1.39
N LEU A 560 0.60 0.44 1.26
CA LEU A 560 -0.31 0.35 0.11
C LEU A 560 0.32 0.90 -1.18
N ASN A 561 1.24 1.86 -1.07
CA ASN A 561 1.88 2.51 -2.21
C ASN A 561 3.41 2.32 -2.19
N PHE A 562 3.88 1.13 -1.81
CA PHE A 562 5.30 0.87 -1.54
C PHE A 562 6.23 1.22 -2.71
N ASN A 563 5.70 1.09 -3.92
CA ASN A 563 6.40 1.34 -5.16
C ASN A 563 6.11 2.72 -5.78
N ASP A 564 5.26 3.52 -5.15
CA ASP A 564 4.90 4.87 -5.55
C ASP A 564 5.00 5.80 -4.32
N GLU A 565 6.25 6.08 -3.89
CA GLU A 565 6.54 6.92 -2.72
C GLU A 565 5.90 8.31 -2.83
N ALA A 566 5.81 8.85 -4.05
CA ALA A 566 5.17 10.12 -4.33
C ALA A 566 3.66 10.08 -4.02
N LEU A 567 2.97 9.01 -4.41
CA LEU A 567 1.56 8.83 -4.07
C LEU A 567 1.35 8.59 -2.57
N ALA A 568 2.25 7.84 -1.91
CA ALA A 568 2.23 7.67 -0.45
C ALA A 568 2.36 9.02 0.27
N TYR A 569 3.35 9.83 -0.14
CA TYR A 569 3.56 11.18 0.36
C TYR A 569 2.36 12.08 0.10
N ALA A 570 1.84 12.13 -1.13
CA ALA A 570 0.71 12.98 -1.48
C ALA A 570 -0.56 12.61 -0.68
N SER A 571 -0.78 11.30 -0.46
CA SER A 571 -1.89 10.81 0.36
C SER A 571 -1.72 11.24 1.83
N LEU A 572 -0.52 11.11 2.41
CA LEU A 572 -0.23 11.59 3.76
C LEU A 572 -0.43 13.11 3.89
N SER A 573 0.08 13.89 2.92
CA SER A 573 -0.05 15.35 2.86
C SER A 573 -1.49 15.82 2.71
N ALA A 574 -2.36 15.07 2.01
CA ALA A 574 -3.78 15.36 1.93
C ALA A 574 -4.56 14.92 3.18
N PHE A 575 -4.11 13.84 3.83
CA PHE A 575 -4.78 13.28 5.01
C PHE A 575 -4.61 14.16 6.25
N ILE A 576 -3.40 14.69 6.51
CA ILE A 576 -3.10 15.41 7.75
C ILE A 576 -3.95 16.69 7.91
N PRO A 577 -4.07 17.59 6.91
CA PRO A 577 -4.94 18.76 7.04
C PRO A 577 -6.40 18.39 7.32
N LYS A 578 -6.89 17.26 6.79
CA LYS A 578 -8.29 16.84 7.00
C LYS A 578 -8.57 16.41 8.44
N TYR A 579 -7.66 15.67 9.09
CA TYR A 579 -7.95 15.03 10.39
C TYR A 579 -7.06 15.49 11.55
N LEU A 580 -5.89 16.04 11.25
CA LEU A 580 -4.78 16.31 12.17
C LEU A 580 -4.23 17.74 12.01
N ASN A 581 -5.05 18.67 11.52
CA ASN A 581 -4.66 20.06 11.36
C ASN A 581 -4.14 20.65 12.69
N GLY A 582 -2.91 21.16 12.70
CA GLY A 582 -2.30 21.73 13.91
C GLY A 582 -1.78 20.71 14.94
N PHE A 583 -1.94 19.39 14.74
CA PHE A 583 -1.49 18.38 15.70
C PHE A 583 0.04 18.28 15.79
N PHE A 584 0.74 18.57 14.70
CA PHE A 584 2.20 18.46 14.61
C PHE A 584 2.93 19.79 14.85
N LEU A 585 2.23 20.81 15.38
CA LEU A 585 2.87 22.06 15.81
C LEU A 585 3.89 21.78 16.92
N LYS A 586 4.89 22.65 17.04
CA LYS A 586 5.84 22.60 18.16
C LYS A 586 5.12 22.74 19.51
N ASP A 587 4.13 23.63 19.58
CA ASP A 587 3.16 23.69 20.67
C ASP A 587 1.76 23.40 20.11
N ASN A 588 1.31 22.16 20.30
CA ASN A 588 -0.01 21.68 19.88
C ASN A 588 -1.02 21.66 21.06
N SER A 589 -0.65 22.20 22.23
CA SER A 589 -1.40 22.02 23.48
C SER A 589 -2.86 22.47 23.36
N ASN A 590 -3.10 23.62 22.74
CA ASN A 590 -4.46 24.14 22.56
C ASN A 590 -5.30 23.28 21.61
N VAL A 591 -4.70 22.76 20.55
CA VAL A 591 -5.36 21.89 19.56
C VAL A 591 -5.74 20.57 20.22
N MET A 592 -4.78 19.92 20.89
CA MET A 592 -4.99 18.66 21.58
C MET A 592 -6.02 18.79 22.71
N GLN A 593 -5.93 19.84 23.52
CA GLN A 593 -6.86 20.06 24.62
C GLN A 593 -8.28 20.35 24.14
N GLU A 594 -8.46 21.14 23.06
CA GLU A 594 -9.80 21.32 22.46
C GLU A 594 -10.36 19.95 22.00
N TYR A 595 -9.54 19.16 21.30
CA TYR A 595 -9.94 17.88 20.74
C TYR A 595 -10.35 16.88 21.83
N LEU A 596 -9.54 16.73 22.89
CA LEU A 596 -9.81 15.83 24.02
C LEU A 596 -10.99 16.32 24.88
N THR A 597 -11.14 17.63 25.04
CA THR A 597 -12.32 18.19 25.74
C THR A 597 -13.59 17.87 24.97
N LYS A 598 -13.58 18.00 23.64
CA LYS A 598 -14.72 17.60 22.79
C LYS A 598 -15.00 16.10 22.86
N PHE A 599 -13.95 15.28 22.91
CA PHE A 599 -14.11 13.85 23.12
C PHE A 599 -14.79 13.53 24.46
N SER A 600 -14.37 14.16 25.56
CA SER A 600 -15.02 14.03 26.88
C SER A 600 -16.49 14.45 26.86
N GLN A 601 -16.82 15.58 26.23
CA GLN A 601 -18.20 16.07 26.13
C GLN A 601 -19.07 15.13 25.29
N LEU A 602 -18.52 14.54 24.22
CA LEU A 602 -19.21 13.53 23.42
C LEU A 602 -19.42 12.23 24.20
N LEU A 603 -18.45 11.81 25.02
CA LEU A 603 -18.61 10.67 25.90
C LEU A 603 -19.75 10.91 26.89
N ALA A 604 -19.79 12.08 27.54
CA ALA A 604 -20.88 12.44 28.43
C ALA A 604 -22.25 12.45 27.69
N PHE A 605 -22.29 12.93 26.45
CA PHE A 605 -23.50 12.95 25.64
C PHE A 605 -24.03 11.54 25.30
N HIS A 606 -23.15 10.59 24.96
CA HIS A 606 -23.55 9.25 24.51
C HIS A 606 -23.62 8.21 25.64
N ASP A 607 -22.70 8.26 26.61
CA ASP A 607 -22.66 7.40 27.79
C ASP A 607 -22.33 8.22 29.05
N PRO A 608 -23.34 8.93 29.61
CA PRO A 608 -23.13 9.79 30.77
C PRO A 608 -22.64 9.03 32.00
N LEU A 609 -23.11 7.79 32.21
CA LEU A 609 -22.73 6.99 33.37
C LEU A 609 -21.26 6.59 33.31
N LEU A 610 -20.76 6.15 32.15
CA LEU A 610 -19.35 5.87 31.97
C LEU A 610 -18.51 7.15 32.12
N SER A 611 -18.97 8.28 31.56
CA SER A 611 -18.26 9.56 31.70
C SER A 611 -18.12 9.99 33.17
N VAL A 612 -19.16 9.79 33.98
CA VAL A 612 -19.15 10.13 35.42
C VAL A 612 -18.18 9.22 36.15
N HIS A 613 -18.29 7.90 35.94
CA HIS A 613 -17.40 6.91 36.56
C HIS A 613 -15.91 7.20 36.26
N LEU A 614 -15.56 7.41 34.98
CA LEU A 614 -14.18 7.72 34.58
C LEU A 614 -13.66 9.02 35.22
N ALA A 615 -14.53 10.02 35.40
CA ALA A 615 -14.18 11.25 36.09
C ALA A 615 -13.95 11.02 37.60
N GLU A 616 -14.75 10.17 38.25
CA GLU A 616 -14.60 9.81 39.67
C GLU A 616 -13.29 9.06 39.95
N VAL A 617 -12.94 8.10 39.09
CA VAL A 617 -11.65 7.39 39.19
C VAL A 617 -10.47 8.21 38.66
N ARG A 618 -10.71 9.46 38.20
CA ARG A 618 -9.70 10.39 37.64
C ARG A 618 -8.96 9.83 36.42
N PHE A 619 -9.64 9.02 35.62
CA PHE A 619 -9.11 8.45 34.38
C PHE A 619 -9.53 9.31 33.17
N VAL A 620 -8.74 10.34 32.89
CA VAL A 620 -9.03 11.36 31.86
C VAL A 620 -8.48 10.98 30.48
N PRO A 621 -9.09 11.45 29.36
CA PRO A 621 -8.66 11.09 28.00
C PRO A 621 -7.21 11.40 27.65
N GLU A 622 -6.58 12.40 28.28
CA GLU A 622 -5.16 12.73 28.11
C GLU A 622 -4.24 11.53 28.37
N LEU A 623 -4.67 10.59 29.23
CA LEU A 623 -3.86 9.43 29.61
C LEU A 623 -3.84 8.32 28.55
N TYR A 624 -4.86 8.25 27.69
CA TYR A 624 -5.03 7.11 26.78
C TYR A 624 -5.37 7.48 25.32
N ALA A 625 -6.03 8.62 25.09
CA ALA A 625 -6.58 8.96 23.77
C ALA A 625 -5.63 9.82 22.90
N ILE A 626 -4.55 10.36 23.46
CA ILE A 626 -3.51 11.07 22.69
C ILE A 626 -2.94 10.17 21.57
N PRO A 627 -2.42 8.96 21.84
CA PRO A 627 -1.90 8.10 20.77
C PRO A 627 -2.99 7.66 19.78
N TRP A 628 -4.24 7.54 20.24
CA TRP A 628 -5.37 7.20 19.37
C TRP A 628 -5.57 8.25 18.29
N PHE A 629 -5.70 9.51 18.69
CA PHE A 629 -5.98 10.58 17.74
C PHE A 629 -4.73 10.99 16.98
N LEU A 630 -3.56 11.14 17.63
CA LEU A 630 -2.33 11.56 16.95
C LEU A 630 -1.93 10.63 15.79
N THR A 631 -2.22 9.33 15.91
CA THR A 631 -1.88 8.32 14.90
C THR A 631 -3.08 7.82 14.10
N MET A 632 -4.27 8.40 14.32
CA MET A 632 -5.54 7.91 13.77
C MET A 632 -5.68 6.38 13.94
N PHE A 633 -5.39 5.95 15.18
CA PHE A 633 -5.39 4.57 15.69
C PHE A 633 -4.32 3.64 15.11
N ALA A 634 -3.50 4.09 14.14
CA ALA A 634 -2.53 3.24 13.45
C ALA A 634 -1.48 2.65 14.39
N HIS A 635 -1.10 3.36 15.46
CA HIS A 635 -0.17 2.82 16.46
C HIS A 635 -0.83 1.78 17.40
N VAL A 636 -2.15 1.79 17.49
CA VAL A 636 -2.93 1.02 18.46
C VAL A 636 -3.38 -0.32 17.88
N PHE A 637 -3.86 -0.32 16.65
CA PHE A 637 -4.36 -1.54 16.00
C PHE A 637 -3.42 -2.09 14.93
N PRO A 638 -3.41 -3.41 14.72
CA PRO A 638 -2.77 -4.01 13.56
C PRO A 638 -3.24 -3.42 12.23
N LEU A 639 -2.36 -3.30 11.22
CA LEU A 639 -2.68 -2.60 9.97
C LEU A 639 -3.87 -3.19 9.19
N ASN A 640 -4.13 -4.50 9.30
CA ASN A 640 -5.32 -5.11 8.68
C ASN A 640 -6.63 -4.55 9.27
N LYS A 641 -6.68 -4.26 10.58
CA LYS A 641 -7.82 -3.56 11.20
C LYS A 641 -7.86 -2.09 10.79
N ILE A 642 -6.70 -1.44 10.65
CA ILE A 642 -6.60 -0.05 10.18
C ILE A 642 -7.12 0.13 8.77
N PHE A 643 -6.90 -0.83 7.86
CA PHE A 643 -7.45 -0.74 6.51
C PHE A 643 -8.98 -0.66 6.52
N HIS A 644 -9.67 -1.54 7.26
CA HIS A 644 -11.13 -1.45 7.40
C HIS A 644 -11.59 -0.17 8.09
N LEU A 645 -10.86 0.26 9.13
CA LEU A 645 -11.17 1.50 9.82
C LEU A 645 -11.07 2.71 8.89
N TRP A 646 -9.99 2.80 8.13
CA TRP A 646 -9.69 3.93 7.26
C TRP A 646 -10.52 3.93 5.97
N ASP A 647 -10.91 2.76 5.46
CA ASP A 647 -11.92 2.64 4.38
C ASP A 647 -13.20 3.42 4.73
N THR A 648 -13.62 3.40 6.02
CA THR A 648 -14.78 4.17 6.49
C THR A 648 -14.42 5.59 6.93
N LEU A 649 -13.33 5.77 7.68
CA LEU A 649 -12.91 7.07 8.23
C LEU A 649 -12.70 8.10 7.12
N LEU A 650 -12.11 7.69 5.99
CA LEU A 650 -11.84 8.58 4.84
C LEU A 650 -13.13 9.14 4.21
N LEU A 651 -14.25 8.43 4.34
CA LEU A 651 -15.56 8.85 3.85
C LEU A 651 -16.29 9.78 4.84
N GLY A 652 -15.89 9.76 6.11
CA GLY A 652 -16.45 10.61 7.17
C GLY A 652 -15.92 12.05 7.19
N SER A 653 -16.52 12.85 8.07
CA SER A 653 -16.04 14.21 8.40
C SER A 653 -14.79 14.16 9.28
N ALA A 654 -14.13 15.31 9.47
CA ALA A 654 -12.98 15.43 10.37
C ALA A 654 -13.30 15.10 11.85
N SER A 655 -14.58 15.06 12.23
CA SER A 655 -15.04 14.68 13.57
C SER A 655 -15.29 13.18 13.73
N PHE A 656 -15.34 12.41 12.64
CA PHE A 656 -15.58 10.97 12.67
C PHE A 656 -14.62 10.18 13.60
N PRO A 657 -13.31 10.48 13.69
CA PRO A 657 -12.40 9.76 14.58
C PRO A 657 -12.80 9.83 16.07
N LEU A 658 -13.47 10.91 16.51
CA LEU A 658 -13.99 11.02 17.88
C LEU A 658 -14.99 9.89 18.17
N PHE A 659 -15.87 9.59 17.22
CA PHE A 659 -16.88 8.54 17.36
C PHE A 659 -16.28 7.13 17.34
N VAL A 660 -15.17 6.93 16.62
CA VAL A 660 -14.38 5.70 16.70
C VAL A 660 -13.85 5.51 18.12
N GLY A 661 -13.29 6.57 18.73
CA GLY A 661 -12.87 6.53 20.13
C GLY A 661 -14.01 6.17 21.09
N LEU A 662 -15.21 6.73 20.88
CA LEU A 662 -16.38 6.42 21.70
C LEU A 662 -16.85 4.98 21.52
N ALA A 663 -16.81 4.45 20.31
CA ALA A 663 -17.23 3.08 20.02
C ALA A 663 -16.28 2.07 20.68
N ILE A 664 -14.98 2.36 20.73
CA ILE A 664 -14.00 1.57 21.51
C ILE A 664 -14.38 1.59 23.00
N LEU A 665 -14.64 2.77 23.57
CA LEU A 665 -15.05 2.88 24.98
C LEU A 665 -16.37 2.13 25.25
N ARG A 666 -17.33 2.19 24.32
CA ARG A 666 -18.61 1.48 24.42
C ARG A 666 -18.44 -0.04 24.46
N GLN A 667 -17.50 -0.60 23.70
CA GLN A 667 -17.19 -2.04 23.76
C GLN A 667 -16.50 -2.42 25.07
N LEU A 668 -15.66 -1.54 25.60
CA LEU A 668 -14.96 -1.74 26.88
C LEU A 668 -15.80 -1.38 28.11
N ARG A 669 -17.02 -0.85 27.91
CA ARG A 669 -17.86 -0.26 28.95
C ARG A 669 -18.00 -1.14 30.19
N GLU A 670 -18.40 -2.39 30.02
CA GLU A 670 -18.64 -3.31 31.15
C GLU A 670 -17.37 -3.51 31.98
N LEU A 671 -16.21 -3.60 31.34
CA LEU A 671 -14.91 -3.73 32.00
C LEU A 671 -14.53 -2.44 32.74
N LEU A 672 -14.75 -1.28 32.12
CA LEU A 672 -14.39 0.02 32.70
C LEU A 672 -15.26 0.38 33.91
N MET A 673 -16.56 0.10 33.85
CA MET A 673 -17.51 0.39 34.93
C MET A 673 -17.20 -0.35 36.23
N SER A 674 -16.54 -1.51 36.16
CA SER A 674 -16.12 -2.29 37.33
C SER A 674 -14.68 -2.01 37.79
N SER A 675 -13.98 -1.07 37.15
CA SER A 675 -12.53 -0.91 37.28
C SER A 675 -12.14 0.42 37.94
N GLY A 676 -11.05 0.38 38.71
CA GLY A 676 -10.38 1.56 39.22
C GLY A 676 -9.34 2.12 38.25
N PHE A 677 -8.59 3.13 38.71
CA PHE A 677 -7.57 3.82 37.91
C PHE A 677 -6.48 2.86 37.37
N ASN A 678 -5.96 1.98 38.21
CA ASN A 678 -4.83 1.11 37.86
C ASN A 678 -5.21 0.04 36.83
N GLU A 679 -6.39 -0.56 37.00
CA GLU A 679 -6.96 -1.53 36.07
C GLU A 679 -7.20 -0.87 34.71
N CYS A 680 -7.78 0.34 34.69
CA CYS A 680 -7.95 1.11 33.46
C CYS A 680 -6.60 1.34 32.75
N ILE A 681 -5.56 1.82 33.44
CA ILE A 681 -4.23 2.02 32.83
C ILE A 681 -3.69 0.71 32.22
N SER A 682 -3.89 -0.42 32.90
CA SER A 682 -3.45 -1.73 32.40
C SER A 682 -4.16 -2.12 31.10
N TYR A 683 -5.49 -1.96 31.03
CA TYR A 683 -6.26 -2.30 29.83
C TYR A 683 -5.91 -1.44 28.62
N PHE A 684 -5.62 -0.15 28.80
CA PHE A 684 -5.27 0.70 27.66
C PHE A 684 -3.80 0.56 27.22
N SER A 685 -2.93 0.08 28.11
CA SER A 685 -1.56 -0.31 27.76
C SER A 685 -1.54 -1.62 26.96
N ASN A 686 -2.42 -2.56 27.31
CA ASN A 686 -2.63 -3.84 26.62
C ASN A 686 -4.07 -3.93 26.12
N MET A 687 -4.37 -3.22 25.03
CA MET A 687 -5.74 -3.07 24.53
C MET A 687 -6.44 -4.42 24.33
N PRO A 688 -7.62 -4.64 24.94
CA PRO A 688 -8.43 -5.81 24.67
C PRO A 688 -8.82 -5.92 23.20
N GLU A 689 -9.21 -7.11 22.77
CA GLU A 689 -9.63 -7.30 21.38
C GLU A 689 -10.90 -6.50 21.07
N ILE A 690 -10.78 -5.55 20.14
CA ILE A 690 -11.89 -4.75 19.63
C ILE A 690 -12.44 -5.38 18.34
N ASP A 691 -13.76 -5.58 18.29
CA ASP A 691 -14.49 -5.93 17.07
C ASP A 691 -14.63 -4.67 16.20
N MET A 692 -13.93 -4.65 15.06
CA MET A 692 -13.89 -3.50 14.17
C MET A 692 -15.21 -3.26 13.45
N GLU A 693 -15.98 -4.31 13.14
CA GLU A 693 -17.24 -4.16 12.42
C GLU A 693 -18.31 -3.55 13.33
N ARG A 694 -18.39 -4.05 14.56
CA ARG A 694 -19.21 -3.42 15.59
C ARG A 694 -18.74 -1.99 15.89
N CYS A 695 -17.43 -1.77 15.98
CA CYS A 695 -16.87 -0.44 16.24
C CYS A 695 -17.30 0.57 15.17
N LEU A 696 -17.18 0.22 13.89
CA LEU A 696 -17.56 1.08 12.77
C LEU A 696 -19.07 1.34 12.71
N LYS A 697 -19.89 0.31 12.98
CA LYS A 697 -21.35 0.44 13.05
C LYS A 697 -21.76 1.42 14.16
N ASP A 698 -21.26 1.21 15.37
CA ASP A 698 -21.56 2.05 16.53
C ASP A 698 -21.05 3.48 16.31
N SER A 699 -19.87 3.64 15.69
CA SER A 699 -19.31 4.95 15.32
C SER A 699 -20.22 5.71 14.36
N LYS A 700 -20.72 5.03 13.32
CA LYS A 700 -21.62 5.63 12.33
C LYS A 700 -22.97 6.01 12.93
N GLU A 701 -23.55 5.14 13.76
CA GLU A 701 -24.80 5.43 14.49
C GLU A 701 -24.65 6.68 15.37
N MET A 702 -23.60 6.75 16.18
CA MET A 702 -23.35 7.91 17.05
C MET A 702 -23.08 9.18 16.22
N TRP A 703 -22.33 9.08 15.13
CA TRP A 703 -22.04 10.20 14.24
C TRP A 703 -23.32 10.76 13.58
N GLU A 704 -24.21 9.90 13.08
CA GLU A 704 -25.48 10.31 12.44
C GLU A 704 -26.49 10.88 13.42
N THR A 705 -26.49 10.41 14.68
CA THR A 705 -27.43 10.85 15.72
C THR A 705 -26.95 12.05 16.55
N THR A 706 -25.73 12.54 16.29
CA THR A 706 -25.16 13.72 16.95
C THR A 706 -25.33 14.97 16.08
N PRO A 707 -25.83 16.09 16.62
CA PRO A 707 -25.90 17.35 15.89
C PRO A 707 -24.52 17.77 15.37
N LYS A 708 -24.44 18.21 14.11
CA LYS A 708 -23.16 18.54 13.46
C LYS A 708 -22.41 19.65 14.19
N SER A 709 -23.14 20.69 14.60
CA SER A 709 -22.69 21.82 15.42
C SER A 709 -22.06 21.41 16.75
N ALA A 710 -22.48 20.29 17.33
CA ALA A 710 -21.92 19.79 18.59
C ALA A 710 -20.45 19.35 18.45
N THR A 711 -20.05 18.94 17.24
CA THR A 711 -18.69 18.48 16.93
C THR A 711 -17.77 19.60 16.42
N TYR A 712 -18.25 20.85 16.37
CA TYR A 712 -17.47 21.99 15.92
C TYR A 712 -16.20 22.18 16.77
N ARG A 713 -15.07 22.43 16.10
CA ARG A 713 -13.76 22.70 16.70
C ARG A 713 -13.11 23.88 15.99
N LYS A 714 -12.54 24.81 16.75
CA LYS A 714 -11.89 26.01 16.21
C LYS A 714 -10.67 25.66 15.36
N TYR A 715 -9.94 24.61 15.73
CA TYR A 715 -8.71 24.19 15.04
C TYR A 715 -8.95 23.21 13.88
N GLU A 716 -10.20 22.87 13.56
CA GLU A 716 -10.52 22.08 12.36
C GLU A 716 -10.16 22.87 11.09
N ALA A 717 -9.59 22.19 10.08
CA ALA A 717 -9.22 22.84 8.82
C ALA A 717 -10.46 23.39 8.09
N LYS A 718 -10.34 24.59 7.53
CA LYS A 718 -11.41 25.20 6.73
C LYS A 718 -11.46 24.54 5.35
N LYS A 719 -12.64 24.42 4.74
CA LYS A 719 -12.80 23.74 3.43
C LYS A 719 -11.92 24.32 2.31
N GLU A 720 -11.59 25.60 2.37
CA GLU A 720 -10.71 26.30 1.40
C GLU A 720 -9.23 25.89 1.52
N SER A 721 -8.78 25.35 2.67
CA SER A 721 -7.37 25.00 2.89
C SER A 721 -7.01 23.57 2.50
N ILE A 722 -7.94 22.78 1.95
CA ILE A 722 -7.74 21.36 1.61
C ILE A 722 -7.20 21.18 0.17
N SER A 723 -7.26 22.20 -0.68
CA SER A 723 -6.74 22.16 -2.06
C SER A 723 -5.23 22.43 -2.10
N VAL A 724 -4.42 21.47 -1.66
CA VAL A 724 -2.95 21.57 -1.67
C VAL A 724 -2.36 21.37 -3.09
N PHE A 725 -3.15 20.87 -4.05
CA PHE A 725 -2.65 20.42 -5.36
C PHE A 725 -3.22 21.14 -6.60
N ASP A 726 -3.86 22.30 -6.43
CA ASP A 726 -4.37 23.07 -7.57
C ASP A 726 -3.27 23.88 -8.27
N ALA A 727 -2.60 23.24 -9.24
CA ALA A 727 -1.65 23.91 -10.13
C ALA A 727 -2.32 24.80 -11.21
N ASN A 728 -3.66 24.87 -11.27
CA ASN A 728 -4.36 25.45 -12.43
C ASN A 728 -5.39 26.55 -12.14
N GLY A 729 -5.40 27.18 -10.95
CA GLY A 729 -6.06 28.48 -10.77
C GLY A 729 -7.53 28.57 -11.20
N LEU A 730 -8.28 27.47 -11.20
CA LEU A 730 -9.72 27.46 -11.46
C LEU A 730 -10.42 27.38 -10.11
N SER A 731 -10.70 28.56 -9.56
CA SER A 731 -11.48 28.71 -8.35
C SER A 731 -12.87 28.07 -8.50
N PRO A 732 -13.31 27.24 -7.54
CA PRO A 732 -14.74 27.00 -7.37
C PRO A 732 -15.39 28.34 -7.00
N ARG A 733 -16.44 28.72 -7.73
CA ARG A 733 -17.23 29.92 -7.47
C ARG A 733 -17.61 30.01 -5.99
N THR A 734 -17.26 31.14 -5.37
CA THR A 734 -17.74 31.59 -4.07
C THR A 734 -19.26 31.58 -4.00
N PRO A 735 -19.90 30.98 -2.98
CA PRO A 735 -21.19 31.45 -2.54
C PRO A 735 -20.97 32.78 -1.83
N ILE A 736 -21.78 33.75 -2.22
CA ILE A 736 -21.89 35.09 -1.63
C ILE A 736 -22.04 34.95 -0.11
N ALA A 737 -21.09 35.50 0.64
CA ALA A 737 -21.30 35.80 2.06
C ALA A 737 -22.40 36.87 2.13
N ASN A 738 -23.51 36.58 2.81
CA ASN A 738 -24.36 37.55 3.51
C ASN A 738 -25.51 36.84 4.28
N GLU A 739 -25.76 37.32 5.51
CA GLU A 739 -27.01 37.26 6.30
C GLU A 739 -27.29 36.13 7.35
N GLN A 740 -26.41 35.14 7.60
CA GLN A 740 -26.69 34.05 8.58
C GLN A 740 -25.70 33.90 9.77
N GLU A 741 -24.98 34.96 10.16
CA GLU A 741 -23.95 34.87 11.22
C GLU A 741 -24.49 34.65 12.65
N ASP A 742 -25.74 35.01 12.95
CA ASP A 742 -26.28 34.92 14.31
C ASP A 742 -26.66 33.49 14.75
N MET A 743 -27.00 32.62 13.78
CA MET A 743 -27.52 31.25 14.02
C MET A 743 -26.43 30.17 14.03
N ALA A 744 -25.22 30.48 13.55
CA ALA A 744 -24.09 29.56 13.48
C ALA A 744 -23.32 29.46 14.82
N VAL A 745 -22.60 28.34 15.03
CA VAL A 745 -21.70 28.21 16.19
C VAL A 745 -20.51 29.14 16.02
N ILE A 746 -20.33 30.07 16.97
CA ILE A 746 -19.11 30.87 17.08
C ILE A 746 -18.10 30.11 17.95
N SER A 747 -16.81 30.23 17.63
CA SER A 747 -15.73 29.60 18.41
C SER A 747 -15.79 29.99 19.89
N VAL A 748 -15.81 28.98 20.77
CA VAL A 748 -15.81 29.15 22.22
C VAL A 748 -14.36 29.21 22.73
N PRO A 749 -14.02 30.14 23.64
CA PRO A 749 -12.69 30.13 24.27
C PRO A 749 -12.40 28.80 24.96
N LEU A 750 -11.17 28.29 24.85
CA LEU A 750 -10.79 26.98 25.38
C LEU A 750 -11.06 26.84 26.90
N ASN A 751 -10.88 27.92 27.67
CA ASN A 751 -11.13 27.92 29.11
C ASN A 751 -12.62 27.71 29.43
N GLU A 752 -13.52 28.31 28.66
CA GLU A 752 -14.96 28.07 28.78
C GLU A 752 -15.31 26.64 28.35
N LEU A 753 -14.75 26.18 27.23
CA LEU A 753 -15.01 24.83 26.73
C LEU A 753 -14.61 23.76 27.76
N LYS A 754 -13.47 23.92 28.44
CA LYS A 754 -13.01 23.02 29.50
C LYS A 754 -13.88 23.05 30.76
N ALA A 755 -14.48 24.19 31.07
CA ALA A 755 -15.40 24.31 32.20
C ALA A 755 -16.73 23.58 31.92
N GLU A 756 -17.07 23.36 30.66
CA GLU A 756 -18.31 22.71 30.22
C GLU A 756 -18.17 21.19 30.14
N LYS A 757 -19.09 20.49 30.81
CA LYS A 757 -19.20 19.02 30.70
C LYS A 757 -20.13 18.55 29.59
N CYS A 758 -20.99 19.43 29.08
CA CYS A 758 -21.99 19.12 28.07
C CYS A 758 -21.66 19.78 26.73
N LEU A 759 -22.22 19.25 25.65
CA LEU A 759 -22.10 19.84 24.31
C LEU A 759 -22.96 21.10 24.15
N ARG A 760 -22.60 21.95 23.18
CA ARG A 760 -23.43 23.06 22.69
C ARG A 760 -24.02 22.70 21.32
N ILE A 761 -25.28 23.05 21.08
CA ILE A 761 -25.95 22.94 19.76
C ILE A 761 -26.19 24.35 19.20
N SER A 762 -26.05 24.53 17.89
CA SER A 762 -26.44 25.79 17.23
C SER A 762 -27.96 25.94 17.16
N ALA A 763 -28.42 27.17 16.99
CA ALA A 763 -29.82 27.43 16.72
C ALA A 763 -30.28 26.80 15.39
N GLU A 764 -29.41 26.82 14.37
CA GLU A 764 -29.69 26.17 13.08
C GLU A 764 -29.91 24.65 13.22
N ASP A 765 -29.00 23.93 13.88
CA ASP A 765 -29.12 22.49 14.07
C ASP A 765 -30.31 22.16 14.97
N LEU A 766 -30.57 22.97 16.00
CA LEU A 766 -31.75 22.82 16.85
C LEU A 766 -33.03 22.86 16.02
N LEU A 767 -33.19 23.82 15.11
CA LEU A 767 -34.37 23.92 14.26
C LEU A 767 -34.50 22.73 13.30
N ILE A 768 -33.39 22.26 12.73
CA ILE A 768 -33.37 21.07 11.87
C ILE A 768 -33.87 19.84 12.66
N HIS A 769 -33.33 19.59 13.85
CA HIS A 769 -33.71 18.43 14.65
C HIS A 769 -35.10 18.58 15.29
N LEU A 770 -35.55 19.82 15.59
CA LEU A 770 -36.90 20.11 16.04
C LEU A 770 -37.93 19.77 14.95
N SER A 771 -37.64 20.10 13.68
CA SER A 771 -38.51 19.76 12.54
C SER A 771 -38.67 18.24 12.32
N LYS A 772 -37.69 17.45 12.77
CA LYS A 772 -37.69 15.98 12.72
C LYS A 772 -38.28 15.32 13.97
N ASN A 773 -38.72 16.12 14.95
CA ASN A 773 -39.20 15.65 16.25
C ASN A 773 -38.14 14.85 17.05
N GLU A 774 -36.86 15.20 16.89
CA GLU A 774 -35.72 14.51 17.51
C GLU A 774 -35.22 15.18 18.80
N VAL A 775 -35.82 16.31 19.19
CA VAL A 775 -35.41 17.17 20.32
C VAL A 775 -36.52 17.29 21.36
N LEU A 776 -36.12 17.39 22.63
CA LEU A 776 -36.96 17.82 23.73
C LEU A 776 -36.37 19.11 24.34
N PRO A 777 -36.94 20.29 24.07
CA PRO A 777 -36.45 21.54 24.65
C PRO A 777 -36.80 21.63 26.14
N LEU A 778 -35.81 21.89 26.99
CA LEU A 778 -35.96 22.13 28.42
C LEU A 778 -35.59 23.58 28.72
N ASP A 779 -36.59 24.43 28.94
CA ASP A 779 -36.41 25.86 29.18
C ASP A 779 -36.28 26.16 30.67
N ILE A 780 -35.10 26.64 31.08
CA ILE A 780 -34.78 26.92 32.49
C ILE A 780 -35.02 28.38 32.89
N ARG A 781 -35.59 29.20 32.00
CA ARG A 781 -35.94 30.59 32.29
C ARG A 781 -37.10 30.68 33.27
N GLN A 782 -37.25 31.85 33.88
CA GLN A 782 -38.37 32.13 34.77
C GLN A 782 -39.70 32.07 33.98
N PRO A 783 -40.83 31.68 34.60
CA PRO A 783 -42.11 31.55 33.91
C PRO A 783 -42.57 32.81 33.17
N GLN A 784 -42.16 33.98 33.67
CA GLN A 784 -42.44 35.29 33.05
C GLN A 784 -41.70 35.48 31.71
N ASP A 785 -40.46 34.99 31.59
CA ASP A 785 -39.70 35.06 30.34
C ASP A 785 -40.08 33.94 29.38
N TYR A 786 -40.47 32.79 29.92
CA TYR A 786 -41.02 31.67 29.16
C TYR A 786 -42.31 32.08 28.43
N SER A 787 -43.23 32.74 29.14
CA SER A 787 -44.51 33.22 28.58
C SER A 787 -44.39 34.29 27.50
N ARG A 788 -43.24 34.98 27.40
CA ARG A 788 -42.97 35.97 26.35
C ARG A 788 -42.60 35.34 25.00
N GLY A 789 -42.34 34.04 24.96
CA GLY A 789 -41.98 33.31 23.76
C GLY A 789 -41.11 32.11 24.10
N SER A 790 -41.58 30.91 23.74
CA SER A 790 -40.92 29.64 23.98
C SER A 790 -40.96 28.78 22.71
N LEU A 791 -40.22 27.67 22.69
CA LEU A 791 -40.37 26.69 21.62
C LEU A 791 -41.66 25.89 21.82
N SER A 792 -42.24 25.39 20.74
CA SER A 792 -43.38 24.46 20.83
C SER A 792 -42.96 23.20 21.59
N GLU A 793 -43.85 22.68 22.44
CA GLU A 793 -43.63 21.47 23.26
C GLU A 793 -42.43 21.55 24.23
N SER A 794 -41.90 22.75 24.51
CA SER A 794 -40.84 22.92 25.50
C SER A 794 -41.36 22.73 26.93
N ILE A 795 -40.54 22.13 27.80
CA ILE A 795 -40.84 21.97 29.22
C ILE A 795 -40.21 23.14 29.98
N ASN A 796 -40.99 23.90 30.76
CA ASN A 796 -40.43 24.94 31.63
C ASN A 796 -40.04 24.37 33.00
N LEU A 797 -38.74 24.40 33.32
CA LEU A 797 -38.19 24.02 34.62
C LEU A 797 -37.26 25.14 35.12
N PRO A 798 -37.80 26.17 35.79
CA PRO A 798 -37.01 27.33 36.23
C PRO A 798 -35.80 26.93 37.06
N PHE A 799 -34.63 27.52 36.77
CA PHE A 799 -33.35 27.18 37.42
C PHE A 799 -33.42 27.13 38.96
N SER A 800 -34.17 28.03 39.59
CA SER A 800 -34.37 28.10 41.04
C SER A 800 -35.00 26.85 41.65
N ASN A 801 -35.66 26.02 40.83
CA ASN A 801 -36.39 24.82 41.23
C ASN A 801 -35.67 23.53 40.82
N CYS A 802 -34.50 23.62 40.16
CA CYS A 802 -33.77 22.45 39.68
C CYS A 802 -33.05 21.68 40.80
N PHE A 803 -32.48 22.38 41.76
CA PHE A 803 -31.53 21.81 42.73
C PHE A 803 -32.10 21.75 44.15
N ASP A 804 -31.73 20.72 44.90
CA ASP A 804 -31.89 20.73 46.35
C ASP A 804 -30.99 21.81 46.95
N LYS A 805 -31.52 22.58 47.91
CA LYS A 805 -30.72 23.57 48.64
C LYS A 805 -29.71 22.92 49.59
N SER A 806 -29.84 21.63 49.89
CA SER A 806 -29.02 20.89 50.86
C SER A 806 -27.99 19.95 50.23
N THR A 807 -28.32 19.26 49.13
CA THR A 807 -27.44 18.25 48.51
C THR A 807 -26.81 18.70 47.18
N GLU A 808 -27.23 19.84 46.64
CA GLU A 808 -26.88 20.30 45.27
C GLU A 808 -27.21 19.29 44.16
N GLU A 809 -28.02 18.27 44.46
CA GLU A 809 -28.51 17.30 43.49
C GLU A 809 -29.77 17.82 42.78
N ILE A 810 -30.02 17.32 41.57
CA ILE A 810 -31.22 17.68 40.81
C ILE A 810 -32.44 16.95 41.39
N THR A 811 -33.36 17.68 42.00
CA THR A 811 -34.48 17.10 42.79
C THR A 811 -35.70 16.76 41.95
N LYS A 812 -35.91 17.48 40.85
CA LYS A 812 -37.10 17.35 39.98
C LYS A 812 -36.69 17.23 38.51
N ILE A 813 -36.26 16.04 38.11
CA ILE A 813 -36.15 15.71 36.67
C ILE A 813 -37.56 15.39 36.17
N PRO A 814 -38.11 16.12 35.19
CA PRO A 814 -39.40 15.79 34.58
C PRO A 814 -39.41 14.35 34.06
N THR A 815 -40.52 13.64 34.24
CA THR A 815 -40.66 12.24 33.81
C THR A 815 -40.40 12.06 32.32
N GLU A 816 -40.80 13.06 31.53
CA GLU A 816 -40.59 13.16 30.09
C GLU A 816 -39.09 13.24 29.77
N VAL A 817 -38.32 14.01 30.53
CA VAL A 817 -36.87 14.16 30.35
C VAL A 817 -36.13 12.88 30.76
N ARG A 818 -36.61 12.15 31.77
CA ARG A 818 -35.99 10.89 32.20
C ARG A 818 -36.27 9.72 31.24
N ALA A 819 -37.44 9.69 30.61
CA ALA A 819 -37.87 8.60 29.73
C ALA A 819 -37.53 8.84 28.24
N THR A 820 -37.12 10.05 27.86
CA THR A 820 -36.91 10.39 26.45
C THR A 820 -35.67 9.72 25.85
N LYS A 821 -35.76 9.41 24.56
CA LYS A 821 -34.60 9.08 23.71
C LYS A 821 -34.19 10.25 22.80
N LYS A 822 -34.93 11.37 22.85
CA LYS A 822 -34.66 12.59 22.08
C LYS A 822 -33.45 13.33 22.67
N ILE A 823 -32.89 14.25 21.88
CA ILE A 823 -31.84 15.15 22.34
C ILE A 823 -32.48 16.16 23.31
N VAL A 824 -32.01 16.21 24.56
CA VAL A 824 -32.50 17.18 25.54
C VAL A 824 -31.69 18.46 25.41
N VAL A 825 -32.34 19.54 25.00
CA VAL A 825 -31.67 20.84 24.78
C VAL A 825 -32.05 21.79 25.91
N VAL A 826 -31.08 22.08 26.79
CA VAL A 826 -31.26 23.01 27.91
C VAL A 826 -31.14 24.45 27.39
N ILE A 827 -32.19 25.24 27.59
CA ILE A 827 -32.33 26.60 27.06
C ILE A 827 -32.35 27.60 28.21
N SER A 828 -31.43 28.56 28.19
CA SER A 828 -31.40 29.72 29.09
C SER A 828 -31.63 31.03 28.34
N GLY A 829 -31.76 32.14 29.06
CA GLY A 829 -31.58 33.48 28.46
C GLY A 829 -30.14 33.71 27.99
N GLY A 830 -29.88 34.76 27.19
CA GLY A 830 -28.56 34.99 26.59
C GLY A 830 -27.41 35.25 27.57
N ARG A 831 -27.70 35.66 28.81
CA ARG A 831 -26.70 35.79 29.90
C ARG A 831 -26.68 34.60 30.88
N GLY A 832 -27.54 33.61 30.68
CA GLY A 832 -27.77 32.49 31.60
C GLY A 832 -27.04 31.20 31.25
N HIS A 833 -26.06 31.22 30.33
CA HIS A 833 -25.44 30.01 29.79
C HIS A 833 -24.83 29.09 30.86
N MET A 834 -24.16 29.66 31.87
CA MET A 834 -23.59 28.87 32.97
C MET A 834 -24.66 28.09 33.75
N ALA A 835 -25.85 28.68 33.93
CA ALA A 835 -26.98 28.00 34.57
C ALA A 835 -27.46 26.81 33.72
N ALA A 836 -27.49 26.94 32.39
CA ALA A 836 -27.80 25.84 31.50
C ALA A 836 -26.75 24.71 31.60
N CYS A 837 -25.47 25.05 31.67
CA CYS A 837 -24.40 24.06 31.85
C CYS A 837 -24.49 23.31 33.18
N LEU A 838 -24.85 24.00 34.28
CA LEU A 838 -25.05 23.36 35.59
C LEU A 838 -26.21 22.37 35.56
N VAL A 839 -27.36 22.75 34.99
CA VAL A 839 -28.52 21.86 34.85
C VAL A 839 -28.20 20.70 33.93
N ALA A 840 -27.56 20.93 32.78
CA ALA A 840 -27.15 19.88 31.87
C ALA A 840 -26.18 18.88 32.54
N SER A 841 -25.17 19.37 33.26
CA SER A 841 -24.24 18.55 34.03
C SER A 841 -24.94 17.69 35.09
N ALA A 842 -25.95 18.24 35.77
CA ALA A 842 -26.73 17.50 36.75
C ALA A 842 -27.62 16.41 36.12
N LEU A 843 -28.22 16.69 34.96
CA LEU A 843 -28.97 15.69 34.18
C LEU A 843 -28.07 14.55 33.72
N LEU A 844 -26.86 14.86 33.24
CA LEU A 844 -25.87 13.86 32.86
C LEU A 844 -25.45 13.00 34.06
N LYS A 845 -25.17 13.60 35.23
CA LYS A 845 -24.89 12.85 36.47
C LYS A 845 -26.04 11.93 36.88
N ALA A 846 -27.27 12.33 36.63
CA ALA A 846 -28.46 11.52 36.88
C ALA A 846 -28.71 10.44 35.81
N GLY A 847 -27.81 10.27 34.84
CA GLY A 847 -27.89 9.23 33.80
C GLY A 847 -28.74 9.60 32.58
N VAL A 848 -29.19 10.85 32.45
CA VAL A 848 -29.92 11.31 31.25
C VAL A 848 -28.91 11.50 30.11
N ALA A 849 -29.00 10.69 29.06
CA ALA A 849 -28.14 10.79 27.88
C ALA A 849 -28.65 11.86 26.89
N ARG A 850 -27.81 12.18 25.90
CA ARG A 850 -28.09 13.13 24.80
C ARG A 850 -28.49 14.53 25.26
N VAL A 851 -27.87 15.03 26.34
CA VAL A 851 -28.11 16.37 26.88
C VAL A 851 -27.11 17.38 26.30
N CYS A 852 -27.60 18.48 25.74
CA CYS A 852 -26.79 19.59 25.28
C CYS A 852 -27.42 20.96 25.65
N THR A 853 -26.67 22.04 25.43
CA THR A 853 -27.10 23.41 25.72
C THR A 853 -27.25 24.22 24.43
N LEU A 854 -28.22 25.12 24.36
CA LEU A 854 -28.38 26.00 23.21
C LEU A 854 -27.31 27.12 23.22
N HIS A 855 -26.49 27.19 22.17
CA HIS A 855 -25.49 28.25 22.02
C HIS A 855 -26.16 29.63 22.00
N LYS A 856 -25.67 30.57 22.83
CA LYS A 856 -26.24 31.91 23.07
C LYS A 856 -27.68 31.92 23.63
N GLY A 857 -28.22 30.78 24.05
CA GLY A 857 -29.55 30.66 24.65
C GLY A 857 -30.68 31.04 23.70
N ILE A 858 -31.87 31.30 24.26
CA ILE A 858 -33.10 31.62 23.51
C ILE A 858 -32.95 32.85 22.60
N ASP A 859 -32.02 33.76 22.92
CA ASP A 859 -31.83 35.01 22.17
C ASP A 859 -31.33 34.74 20.73
N SER A 860 -30.65 33.61 20.50
CA SER A 860 -30.27 33.15 19.17
C SER A 860 -31.48 32.87 18.27
N LEU A 861 -32.64 32.55 18.84
CA LEU A 861 -33.85 32.18 18.10
C LEU A 861 -34.78 33.38 17.81
N ARG A 862 -34.44 34.60 18.25
CA ARG A 862 -35.34 35.77 18.10
C ARG A 862 -35.69 36.12 16.66
N ASN A 863 -34.74 35.92 15.75
CA ASN A 863 -34.93 36.14 14.32
C ASN A 863 -35.48 34.90 13.60
N SER A 864 -35.74 33.82 14.34
CA SER A 864 -36.38 32.61 13.82
C SER A 864 -37.87 32.66 14.15
N ASN A 865 -38.74 32.36 13.18
CA ASN A 865 -40.19 32.24 13.39
C ASN A 865 -40.57 31.00 14.23
N ALA A 866 -39.66 30.48 15.06
CA ALA A 866 -39.83 29.24 15.83
C ALA A 866 -40.37 29.47 17.24
N LEU A 867 -40.36 30.72 17.73
CA LEU A 867 -40.89 31.07 19.05
C LEU A 867 -42.41 31.23 18.97
N VAL A 868 -43.12 30.50 19.82
CA VAL A 868 -44.57 30.57 19.99
C VAL A 868 -44.89 31.19 21.34
N LEU A 869 -46.04 31.87 21.44
CA LEU A 869 -46.59 32.25 22.73
C LEU A 869 -47.20 30.98 23.34
N PRO A 870 -46.77 30.56 24.54
CA PRO A 870 -47.34 29.39 25.18
C PRO A 870 -48.84 29.62 25.45
N SER A 871 -49.67 28.66 25.04
CA SER A 871 -51.13 28.67 25.16
C SER A 871 -51.62 28.55 26.58
#